data_AF-A0A8T2K1L9-F1
#
_entry.id   AF-A0A8T2K1L9-F1
#
_cell.length_a   1.000
_cell.length_b   1.000
_cell.length_c   1.000
_cell.angle_alpha   90.00
_cell.angle_beta   90.00
_cell.angle_gamma   90.00
#
_symmetry.space_group_name_H-M   'P 1'
#
loop_
_entity.id
_entity.type
_entity.pdbx_description
1 polymer ?
#
loop_
_entity_poly.entity_id
_entity_poly.type
_entity_poly.pdbx_seq_one_letter_code
_entity_poly.pdbx_strand_id
1 'polypeptide(L)'
;MGKKRKSSGPAVGSGLDRKESGTMEGEFTGTQFKSMLRSPDTALRGLEQFLNLARKLPSPSLYDVVEGYIKISVECVEILTLLDGEKRPESEIMVIFQTLEAILLRTASDLSHLNVAGVNIVKKMINTHMKLIYASVYSETHRMSRICLNLLSAMVTQGPDCARDVFSHFDFNNKFLPTLLKKRDKQGRPDVRMAYIQFAISFLISGDNTTIVQMLELNDFIGNIFSTGIKEDRISTISLLLSLLKTKIVLNKTITKTQKVRFFNFTMLNNIASLYRWAGIVDVNTEDIKETKGSKEAGRAMIRELVHNFLMDLCCSLKHGINFYDPSLGTAGRPGNLVLLRFLVALKSASEDELVADLVVNTLKVCPDLLSRYFKETQYSFVPRVKTSWLDNIKLLKKIYASQPEISPAFRTSEFVPFPRLLSMLLITTVAPVCNKTLFTQGLNLPNKIVKQTILSLISSTLRRVEININHCLNEEIWQKSDIYTPAAMSEFAQKYREAVSKLLPDMNTVIATWQALTKADDAEYEAPNKDNPAKEQDLPSEVLQLPGTEEQYGSDDVQTTLLKASLLQVLCLYQRVVPHLVVQNSFDFSKLLKGIVNEKGMREEVPPVLQYEILQVALVLPANKFSWFKVQVCLVSSIVLFVYTEGISAFTTTLLPCPGV
;
A
#
# COMPACT_ATOMS: atom_id res chain seq x y z
N MET A 1 -60.09 36.43 69.52
CA MET A 1 -59.20 35.27 69.22
C MET A 1 -58.33 35.62 68.01
N GLY A 2 -57.20 34.93 67.77
CA GLY A 2 -56.37 35.15 66.56
C GLY A 2 -55.24 36.21 66.66
N LYS A 3 -54.13 35.86 67.32
CA LYS A 3 -52.79 36.51 67.18
C LYS A 3 -52.25 36.21 65.75
N LYS A 4 -51.33 36.92 65.08
CA LYS A 4 -50.29 37.97 65.34
C LYS A 4 -50.03 38.65 63.95
N ARG A 5 -49.33 39.77 63.73
CA ARG A 5 -48.61 40.75 64.59
C ARG A 5 -48.97 42.19 64.11
N LYS A 6 -48.00 43.02 63.66
CA LYS A 6 -48.13 44.43 63.20
C LYS A 6 -46.88 44.89 62.42
N SER A 7 -47.08 45.82 61.45
CA SER A 7 -46.39 47.14 61.20
C SER A 7 -44.84 47.25 61.19
N SER A 8 -44.14 48.32 60.76
CA SER A 8 -44.42 49.63 60.12
C SER A 8 -43.07 50.22 59.60
N GLY A 9 -43.07 51.26 58.74
CA GLY A 9 -41.85 51.91 58.20
C GLY A 9 -40.98 52.69 59.23
N PRO A 10 -39.91 53.40 58.79
CA PRO A 10 -40.11 54.70 58.10
C PRO A 10 -39.08 55.01 56.98
N ALA A 11 -39.09 56.27 56.49
CA ALA A 11 -38.28 56.80 55.38
C ALA A 11 -37.11 57.71 55.83
N VAL A 12 -36.41 58.30 54.83
CA VAL A 12 -35.52 59.50 54.83
C VAL A 12 -34.02 59.24 54.61
N GLY A 13 -33.41 60.02 53.70
CA GLY A 13 -31.94 60.22 53.54
C GLY A 13 -31.34 59.64 52.26
N SER A 14 -31.30 60.36 51.12
CA SER A 14 -30.26 61.35 50.72
C SER A 14 -28.89 60.74 50.40
N GLY A 15 -28.47 60.76 49.13
CA GLY A 15 -27.16 60.24 48.70
C GLY A 15 -26.83 60.52 47.23
N LEU A 16 -26.36 61.74 46.97
CA LEU A 16 -25.85 62.26 45.68
C LEU A 16 -25.14 61.24 44.78
N ASP A 17 -25.59 61.13 43.52
CA ASP A 17 -24.83 60.49 42.44
C ASP A 17 -23.48 61.20 42.24
N ARG A 18 -22.40 60.60 42.75
CA ARG A 18 -21.04 60.99 42.40
C ARG A 18 -20.69 60.39 41.05
N LYS A 19 -20.35 61.27 40.10
CA LYS A 19 -19.55 60.91 38.92
C LYS A 19 -18.29 60.16 39.38
N GLU A 20 -18.24 58.86 39.13
CA GLU A 20 -16.95 58.19 38.94
C GLU A 20 -16.57 58.32 37.47
N SER A 21 -15.48 59.05 37.23
CA SER A 21 -14.89 59.26 35.93
C SER A 21 -14.16 57.99 35.48
N GLY A 22 -14.92 57.01 34.97
CA GLY A 22 -14.36 55.90 34.21
C GLY A 22 -13.71 56.43 32.94
N THR A 23 -12.38 56.42 32.88
CA THR A 23 -11.62 56.69 31.66
C THR A 23 -11.98 55.64 30.62
N MET A 24 -12.65 56.04 29.54
CA MET A 24 -12.78 55.20 28.35
C MET A 24 -11.38 55.02 27.76
N GLU A 25 -10.77 53.84 27.95
CA GLU A 25 -9.68 53.41 27.09
C GLU A 25 -10.24 53.22 25.68
N GLY A 26 -9.84 54.10 24.76
CA GLY A 26 -10.38 54.13 23.40
C GLY A 26 -10.09 52.83 22.63
N GLU A 27 -11.07 52.40 21.83
CA GLU A 27 -10.94 51.23 20.96
C GLU A 27 -9.76 51.39 19.99
N PHE A 28 -8.89 50.36 19.93
CA PHE A 28 -7.64 50.42 19.17
C PHE A 28 -7.91 50.29 17.66
N THR A 29 -7.97 51.44 16.98
CA THR A 29 -8.33 51.54 15.57
C THR A 29 -7.13 51.51 14.62
N GLY A 30 -7.38 51.23 13.33
CA GLY A 30 -6.33 51.24 12.30
C GLY A 30 -5.62 52.60 12.18
N THR A 31 -6.35 53.71 12.37
CA THR A 31 -5.80 55.08 12.38
C THR A 31 -4.88 55.33 13.57
N GLN A 32 -5.26 54.86 14.77
CA GLN A 32 -4.41 54.92 15.96
C GLN A 32 -3.14 54.10 15.75
N PHE A 33 -3.25 52.87 15.24
CA PHE A 33 -2.10 52.03 14.90
C PHE A 33 -1.16 52.72 13.89
N LYS A 34 -1.68 53.22 12.76
CA LYS A 34 -0.92 53.99 11.76
C LYS A 34 -0.23 55.22 12.36
N SER A 35 -0.82 55.87 13.36
CA SER A 35 -0.19 56.99 14.06
C SER A 35 0.98 56.56 14.94
N MET A 36 0.87 55.41 15.63
CA MET A 36 1.92 54.86 16.50
C MET A 36 3.13 54.35 15.72
N LEU A 37 2.94 53.85 14.50
CA LEU A 37 4.05 53.42 13.64
C LEU A 37 4.99 54.58 13.21
N ARG A 38 4.57 55.84 13.32
CA ARG A 38 5.37 57.01 12.92
C ARG A 38 6.45 57.41 13.92
N SER A 39 6.34 57.01 15.19
CA SER A 39 7.36 57.30 16.21
C SER A 39 8.06 56.01 16.63
N PRO A 40 9.41 55.95 16.64
CA PRO A 40 10.15 54.75 17.04
C PRO A 40 9.72 54.23 18.42
N ASP A 41 9.50 55.14 19.38
CA ASP A 41 9.18 54.81 20.78
C ASP A 41 7.80 54.16 20.96
N THR A 42 6.87 54.41 20.04
CA THR A 42 5.50 53.84 20.09
C THR A 42 5.26 52.75 19.06
N ALA A 43 6.10 52.63 18.03
CA ALA A 43 5.96 51.65 16.95
C ALA A 43 5.93 50.21 17.48
N LEU A 44 6.90 49.80 18.31
CA LEU A 44 6.96 48.43 18.83
C LEU A 44 5.70 48.07 19.65
N ARG A 45 5.28 48.96 20.56
CA ARG A 45 4.04 48.79 21.34
C ARG A 45 2.81 48.72 20.46
N GLY A 46 2.75 49.51 19.40
CA GLY A 46 1.66 49.50 18.42
C GLY A 46 1.57 48.16 17.68
N LEU A 47 2.71 47.60 17.25
CA LEU A 47 2.77 46.28 16.61
C LEU A 47 2.35 45.16 17.57
N GLU A 48 2.78 45.20 18.84
CA GLU A 48 2.37 44.22 19.85
C GLU A 48 0.87 44.28 20.15
N GLN A 49 0.30 45.47 20.27
CA GLN A 49 -1.15 45.67 20.43
C GLN A 49 -1.93 45.17 19.21
N PHE A 50 -1.48 45.52 18.00
CA PHE A 50 -2.04 45.02 16.75
C PHE A 50 -2.03 43.48 16.69
N LEU A 51 -0.90 42.83 17.00
CA LEU A 51 -0.78 41.38 16.99
C LEU A 51 -1.71 40.68 18.00
N ASN A 52 -1.89 41.26 19.18
CA ASN A 52 -2.76 40.71 20.22
C ASN A 52 -4.25 40.78 19.86
N LEU A 53 -4.64 41.72 19.00
CA LEU A 53 -5.98 41.83 18.42
C LEU A 53 -6.12 40.97 17.15
N ALA A 54 -5.16 41.05 16.22
CA ALA A 54 -5.16 40.29 14.97
C ALA A 54 -5.27 38.77 15.19
N ARG A 55 -4.65 38.22 16.24
CA ARG A 55 -4.78 36.80 16.61
C ARG A 55 -6.18 36.38 17.09
N LYS A 56 -7.07 37.34 17.39
CA LYS A 56 -8.46 37.12 17.81
C LYS A 56 -9.46 37.44 16.69
N LEU A 57 -8.98 37.84 15.51
CA LEU A 57 -9.79 38.23 14.36
C LEU A 57 -9.71 37.14 13.25
N PRO A 58 -10.75 36.98 12.42
CA PRO A 58 -12.02 37.71 12.45
C PRO A 58 -12.92 37.31 13.63
N SER A 59 -13.53 38.31 14.28
CA SER A 59 -14.53 38.12 15.33
C SER A 59 -15.56 39.25 15.27
N PRO A 60 -16.88 38.96 15.28
CA PRO A 60 -17.92 39.98 15.19
C PRO A 60 -18.02 40.89 16.42
N SER A 61 -17.32 40.56 17.52
CA SER A 61 -17.35 41.31 18.78
C SER A 61 -16.15 42.25 18.97
N LEU A 62 -15.27 42.40 17.97
CA LEU A 62 -14.04 43.20 18.04
C LEU A 62 -13.91 44.04 16.76
N TYR A 63 -13.47 45.30 16.89
CA TYR A 63 -13.07 46.08 15.72
C TYR A 63 -11.94 45.40 14.93
N ASP A 64 -12.11 45.30 13.61
CA ASP A 64 -11.11 44.71 12.74
C ASP A 64 -9.96 45.68 12.45
N VAL A 65 -8.95 45.65 13.33
CA VAL A 65 -7.76 46.49 13.19
C VAL A 65 -6.96 46.18 11.92
N VAL A 66 -7.05 44.95 11.39
CA VAL A 66 -6.34 44.54 10.18
C VAL A 66 -6.99 45.19 8.96
N GLU A 67 -8.31 45.00 8.80
CA GLU A 67 -9.09 45.61 7.72
C GLU A 67 -9.04 47.15 7.80
N GLY A 68 -9.20 47.70 9.02
CA GLY A 68 -9.16 49.12 9.30
C GLY A 68 -7.83 49.78 8.96
N TYR A 69 -6.70 49.09 9.22
CA TYR A 69 -5.37 49.58 8.82
C TYR A 69 -5.13 49.48 7.31
N ILE A 70 -5.48 48.36 6.68
CA ILE A 70 -5.28 48.17 5.24
C ILE A 70 -6.06 49.20 4.43
N LYS A 71 -7.31 49.49 4.81
CA LYS A 71 -8.15 50.51 4.14
C LYS A 71 -7.56 51.92 4.13
N ILE A 72 -6.72 52.27 5.11
CA ILE A 72 -6.04 53.58 5.20
C ILE A 72 -4.55 53.53 4.82
N SER A 73 -3.99 52.35 4.59
CA SER A 73 -2.59 52.14 4.18
C SER A 73 -2.45 50.89 3.32
N VAL A 74 -2.99 50.95 2.10
CA VAL A 74 -3.01 49.82 1.16
C VAL A 74 -1.60 49.32 0.83
N GLU A 75 -0.60 50.19 0.82
CA GLU A 75 0.81 49.81 0.57
C GLU A 75 1.57 49.40 1.84
N CYS A 76 0.97 49.51 3.03
CA CYS A 76 1.57 49.17 4.33
C CYS A 76 2.96 49.80 4.58
N VAL A 77 3.21 50.97 3.98
CA VAL A 77 4.52 51.65 3.96
C VAL A 77 5.04 51.88 5.37
N GLU A 78 4.20 52.25 6.34
CA GLU A 78 4.67 52.53 7.70
C GLU A 78 5.33 51.30 8.32
N ILE A 79 4.75 50.10 8.17
CA ILE A 79 5.34 48.85 8.68
C ILE A 79 6.62 48.50 7.90
N LEU A 80 6.60 48.65 6.58
CA LEU A 80 7.73 48.26 5.72
C LEU A 80 8.95 49.19 5.93
N THR A 81 8.73 50.49 6.18
CA THR A 81 9.81 51.43 6.55
C THR A 81 10.42 51.15 7.93
N LEU A 82 9.77 50.35 8.80
CA LEU A 82 10.42 49.85 10.00
C LEU A 82 11.47 48.77 9.71
N LEU A 83 11.55 48.24 8.49
CA LEU A 83 12.64 47.36 8.05
C LEU A 83 13.82 48.13 7.43
N ASP A 84 13.67 49.45 7.23
CA ASP A 84 14.75 50.33 6.76
C ASP A 84 15.57 50.84 7.97
N GLY A 85 16.91 50.83 7.84
CA GLY A 85 17.87 51.28 8.85
C GLY A 85 18.92 50.24 9.25
N GLU A 86 19.98 50.66 9.95
CA GLU A 86 21.02 49.75 10.44
C GLU A 86 20.68 49.12 11.80
N LYS A 87 20.90 47.80 11.92
CA LYS A 87 20.93 47.01 13.17
C LYS A 87 19.76 47.22 14.15
N ARG A 88 18.54 46.88 13.75
CA ARG A 88 17.46 46.62 14.71
C ARG A 88 17.69 45.31 15.51
N PRO A 89 17.22 45.21 16.77
CA PRO A 89 17.20 43.96 17.51
C PRO A 89 16.36 42.89 16.82
N GLU A 90 16.80 41.63 16.85
CA GLU A 90 16.06 40.52 16.23
C GLU A 90 14.63 40.41 16.78
N SER A 91 14.42 40.72 18.06
CA SER A 91 13.10 40.77 18.71
C SER A 91 12.12 41.76 18.07
N GLU A 92 12.58 42.92 17.58
CA GLU A 92 11.72 43.87 16.86
C GLU A 92 11.37 43.35 15.48
N ILE A 93 12.35 42.82 14.75
CA ILE A 93 12.18 42.30 13.40
C ILE A 93 11.20 41.11 13.42
N MET A 94 11.26 40.26 14.46
CA MET A 94 10.28 39.21 14.73
C MET A 94 8.85 39.76 14.85
N VAL A 95 8.64 40.85 15.60
CA VAL A 95 7.32 41.48 15.78
C VAL A 95 6.82 42.11 14.48
N ILE A 96 7.69 42.76 13.70
CA ILE A 96 7.35 43.31 12.38
C ILE A 96 6.96 42.17 11.42
N PHE A 97 7.75 41.10 11.35
CA PHE A 97 7.47 39.95 10.49
C PHE A 97 6.16 39.24 10.86
N GLN A 98 5.87 39.06 12.15
CA GLN A 98 4.59 38.51 12.59
C GLN A 98 3.41 39.43 12.24
N THR A 99 3.62 40.75 12.23
CA THR A 99 2.57 41.72 11.85
C THR A 99 2.26 41.62 10.36
N LEU A 100 3.29 41.55 9.52
CA LEU A 100 3.15 41.32 8.08
C LEU A 100 2.53 39.93 7.81
N GLU A 101 2.94 38.88 8.53
CA GLU A 101 2.34 37.53 8.46
C GLU A 101 0.84 37.58 8.74
N ALA A 102 0.39 38.27 9.81
CA ALA A 102 -1.02 38.39 10.15
C ALA A 102 -1.84 39.14 9.08
N ILE A 103 -1.30 40.23 8.52
CA ILE A 103 -1.92 40.97 7.40
C ILE A 103 -2.03 40.09 6.16
N LEU A 104 -0.96 39.37 5.81
CA LEU A 104 -0.92 38.47 4.66
C LEU A 104 -1.91 37.31 4.81
N LEU A 105 -2.01 36.67 5.98
CA LEU A 105 -2.95 35.56 6.20
C LEU A 105 -4.41 36.01 6.07
N ARG A 106 -4.78 37.20 6.57
CA ARG A 106 -6.12 37.79 6.38
C ARG A 106 -6.39 38.12 4.91
N THR A 107 -5.46 38.81 4.23
CA THR A 107 -5.60 39.19 2.81
C THR A 107 -5.58 38.01 1.83
N ALA A 108 -5.06 36.84 2.22
CA ALA A 108 -5.18 35.61 1.46
C ALA A 108 -6.44 34.78 1.77
N SER A 109 -7.25 35.17 2.76
CA SER A 109 -8.44 34.42 3.18
C SER A 109 -9.71 35.28 3.17
N ASP A 110 -10.14 35.77 4.33
CA ASP A 110 -11.42 36.47 4.49
C ASP A 110 -11.38 37.94 4.01
N LEU A 111 -10.21 38.57 4.01
CA LEU A 111 -9.98 39.89 3.39
C LEU A 111 -9.43 39.79 1.96
N SER A 112 -9.77 38.73 1.22
CA SER A 112 -9.34 38.50 -0.17
C SER A 112 -9.72 39.61 -1.16
N HIS A 113 -10.74 40.41 -0.85
CA HIS A 113 -11.10 41.61 -1.60
C HIS A 113 -10.09 42.77 -1.44
N LEU A 114 -9.16 42.68 -0.48
CA LEU A 114 -8.05 43.62 -0.24
C LEU A 114 -6.68 43.02 -0.61
N ASN A 115 -6.64 41.94 -1.39
CA ASN A 115 -5.41 41.23 -1.77
C ASN A 115 -4.31 42.11 -2.39
N VAL A 116 -4.66 43.23 -3.02
CA VAL A 116 -3.73 44.25 -3.55
C VAL A 116 -2.71 44.68 -2.49
N ALA A 117 -3.13 44.83 -1.23
CA ALA A 117 -2.24 45.17 -0.14
C ALA A 117 -1.22 44.05 0.16
N GLY A 118 -1.68 42.79 0.17
CA GLY A 118 -0.82 41.62 0.31
C GLY A 118 0.19 41.49 -0.83
N VAL A 119 -0.25 41.68 -2.07
CA VAL A 119 0.63 41.68 -3.26
C VAL A 119 1.69 42.79 -3.18
N ASN A 120 1.33 43.98 -2.71
CA ASN A 120 2.27 45.08 -2.52
C ASN A 120 3.32 44.78 -1.44
N ILE A 121 2.90 44.21 -0.30
CA ILE A 121 3.82 43.72 0.74
C ILE A 121 4.79 42.69 0.17
N VAL A 122 4.30 41.68 -0.56
CA VAL A 122 5.16 40.64 -1.17
C VAL A 122 6.21 41.27 -2.08
N LYS A 123 5.80 42.13 -3.01
CA LYS A 123 6.70 42.81 -3.95
C LYS A 123 7.73 43.69 -3.25
N LYS A 124 7.35 44.42 -2.19
CA LYS A 124 8.30 45.25 -1.43
C LYS A 124 9.29 44.39 -0.64
N MET A 125 8.83 43.32 0.01
CA MET A 125 9.68 42.37 0.74
C MET A 125 10.72 41.71 -0.17
N ILE A 126 10.33 41.25 -1.35
CA ILE A 126 11.24 40.64 -2.34
C ILE A 126 12.22 41.69 -2.89
N ASN A 127 11.73 42.83 -3.37
CA ASN A 127 12.59 43.79 -4.08
C ASN A 127 13.51 44.62 -3.16
N THR A 128 13.11 44.87 -1.90
CA THR A 128 13.89 45.72 -0.97
C THR A 128 14.52 44.93 0.17
N HIS A 129 13.84 43.92 0.72
CA HIS A 129 14.23 43.31 2.01
C HIS A 129 14.73 41.85 1.89
N MET A 130 15.00 41.32 0.69
CA MET A 130 15.43 39.92 0.51
C MET A 130 16.72 39.55 1.28
N LYS A 131 17.67 40.49 1.41
CA LYS A 131 18.88 40.29 2.25
C LYS A 131 18.52 40.03 3.71
N LEU A 132 17.51 40.72 4.24
CA LEU A 132 17.01 40.55 5.60
C LEU A 132 16.26 39.21 5.75
N ILE A 133 15.48 38.81 4.74
CA ILE A 133 14.86 37.48 4.67
C ILE A 133 15.93 36.39 4.79
N TYR A 134 17.00 36.45 4.00
CA TYR A 134 18.08 35.46 4.07
C TYR A 134 18.77 35.41 5.44
N ALA A 135 19.10 36.57 6.02
CA ALA A 135 19.66 36.64 7.37
C ALA A 135 18.73 36.04 8.43
N SER A 136 17.42 36.22 8.26
CA SER A 136 16.39 35.76 9.19
C SER A 136 16.09 34.25 9.08
N VAL A 137 15.98 33.73 7.85
CA VAL A 137 15.79 32.29 7.58
C VAL A 137 16.94 31.47 8.17
N TYR A 138 18.17 31.93 7.98
CA TYR A 138 19.38 31.23 8.44
C TYR A 138 19.90 31.68 9.82
N SER A 139 19.10 32.43 10.59
CA SER A 139 19.46 32.81 11.97
C SER A 139 19.78 31.58 12.85
N GLU A 140 20.68 31.78 13.80
CA GLU A 140 20.96 30.85 14.89
C GLU A 140 19.73 30.69 15.79
N THR A 141 18.98 31.78 16.01
CA THR A 141 17.72 31.77 16.76
C THR A 141 16.64 31.00 16.01
N HIS A 142 16.34 29.78 16.45
CA HIS A 142 15.29 28.93 15.87
C HIS A 142 13.93 29.64 15.77
N ARG A 143 13.59 30.52 16.73
CA ARG A 143 12.35 31.29 16.71
C ARG A 143 12.30 32.30 15.54
N MET A 144 13.44 32.87 15.15
CA MET A 144 13.52 33.79 14.01
C MET A 144 13.40 33.06 12.68
N SER A 145 14.17 31.98 12.47
CA SER A 145 14.03 31.11 11.29
C SER A 145 12.58 30.68 11.07
N ARG A 146 11.88 30.27 12.14
CA ARG A 146 10.48 29.85 12.10
C ARG A 146 9.55 30.99 11.68
N ILE A 147 9.67 32.18 12.27
CA ILE A 147 8.84 33.34 11.93
C ILE A 147 9.08 33.78 10.47
N CYS A 148 10.33 33.77 10.00
CA CYS A 148 10.63 34.14 8.61
C CYS A 148 10.08 33.12 7.60
N LEU A 149 10.12 31.82 7.90
CA LEU A 149 9.53 30.77 7.06
C LEU A 149 7.98 30.86 7.03
N ASN A 150 7.36 31.18 8.16
CA ASN A 150 5.93 31.47 8.21
C ASN A 150 5.55 32.69 7.35
N LEU A 151 6.31 33.80 7.46
CA LEU A 151 6.12 34.98 6.63
C LEU A 151 6.23 34.65 5.15
N LEU A 152 7.27 33.90 4.74
CA LEU A 152 7.44 33.41 3.37
C LEU A 152 6.25 32.55 2.91
N SER A 153 5.71 31.67 3.77
CA SER A 153 4.48 30.93 3.47
C SER A 153 3.29 31.87 3.26
N ALA A 154 3.12 32.91 4.09
CA ALA A 154 2.02 33.86 3.96
C ALA A 154 2.14 34.73 2.70
N MET A 155 3.38 35.04 2.29
CA MET A 155 3.69 35.70 1.01
C MET A 155 3.28 34.84 -0.19
N VAL A 156 3.65 33.55 -0.21
CA VAL A 156 3.25 32.61 -1.28
C VAL A 156 1.73 32.40 -1.31
N THR A 157 1.07 32.42 -0.15
CA THR A 157 -0.37 32.14 -0.04
C THR A 157 -1.24 33.23 -0.68
N GLN A 158 -0.70 34.44 -0.95
CA GLN A 158 -1.42 35.54 -1.63
C GLN A 158 -1.97 35.18 -3.02
N GLY A 159 -1.38 34.21 -3.71
CA GLY A 159 -1.84 33.75 -5.02
C GLY A 159 -0.72 33.31 -5.96
N PRO A 160 -1.05 32.85 -7.18
CA PRO A 160 -0.08 32.23 -8.09
C PRO A 160 1.03 33.18 -8.54
N ASP A 161 0.74 34.47 -8.70
CA ASP A 161 1.76 35.46 -9.09
C ASP A 161 2.76 35.71 -7.97
N CYS A 162 2.29 35.87 -6.72
CA CYS A 162 3.17 35.97 -5.54
C CYS A 162 3.95 34.68 -5.29
N ALA A 163 3.35 33.51 -5.54
CA ALA A 163 4.06 32.23 -5.51
C ALA A 163 5.20 32.19 -6.54
N ARG A 164 4.95 32.67 -7.77
CA ARG A 164 5.96 32.76 -8.85
C ARG A 164 7.07 33.74 -8.50
N ASP A 165 6.74 34.93 -8.00
CA ASP A 165 7.69 35.97 -7.57
C ASP A 165 8.59 35.45 -6.42
N VAL A 166 8.02 34.83 -5.38
CA VAL A 166 8.82 34.23 -4.29
C VAL A 166 9.69 33.09 -4.82
N PHE A 167 9.15 32.25 -5.71
CA PHE A 167 9.90 31.12 -6.28
C PHE A 167 11.09 31.58 -7.14
N SER A 168 10.94 32.62 -7.94
CA SER A 168 12.01 33.12 -8.81
C SER A 168 13.13 33.84 -8.07
N HIS A 169 12.84 34.42 -6.91
CA HIS A 169 13.81 35.18 -6.10
C HIS A 169 14.45 34.37 -4.95
N PHE A 170 13.83 33.28 -4.48
CA PHE A 170 14.36 32.48 -3.38
C PHE A 170 15.33 31.38 -3.86
N ASP A 171 16.51 31.32 -3.23
CA ASP A 171 17.54 30.33 -3.56
C ASP A 171 17.28 28.98 -2.88
N PHE A 172 16.60 28.08 -3.59
CA PHE A 172 16.36 26.70 -3.15
C PHE A 172 17.61 25.81 -3.18
N ASN A 173 18.70 26.22 -3.84
CA ASN A 173 19.95 25.45 -3.93
C ASN A 173 20.90 25.74 -2.75
N ASN A 174 20.52 26.64 -1.85
CA ASN A 174 21.32 27.01 -0.70
C ASN A 174 21.59 25.79 0.23
N LYS A 175 22.87 25.43 0.39
CA LYS A 175 23.31 24.27 1.20
C LYS A 175 22.84 24.26 2.67
N PHE A 176 22.45 25.40 3.22
CA PHE A 176 21.92 25.50 4.59
C PHE A 176 20.42 25.23 4.66
N LEU A 177 19.68 25.34 3.55
CA LEU A 177 18.23 25.13 3.50
C LEU A 177 17.80 23.74 4.02
N PRO A 178 18.43 22.61 3.65
CA PRO A 178 18.08 21.30 4.19
C PRO A 178 18.42 21.12 5.68
N THR A 179 19.25 21.98 6.27
CA THR A 179 19.59 21.89 7.71
C THR A 179 18.44 22.35 8.60
N LEU A 180 17.57 23.23 8.09
CA LEU A 180 16.40 23.74 8.81
C LEU A 180 15.39 22.63 9.14
N LEU A 181 15.27 21.61 8.28
CA LEU A 181 14.44 20.43 8.50
C LEU A 181 14.87 19.56 9.70
N LYS A 182 16.10 19.72 10.20
CA LYS A 182 16.63 19.05 11.39
C LYS A 182 16.30 19.80 12.69
N LYS A 183 15.92 21.08 12.62
CA LYS A 183 15.58 21.95 13.77
C LYS A 183 14.14 21.66 14.27
N ARG A 184 13.95 20.48 14.87
CA ARG A 184 12.67 19.92 15.35
C ARG A 184 12.47 20.06 16.87
N ASP A 185 11.24 20.33 17.33
CA ASP A 185 10.83 20.20 18.74
C ASP A 185 10.27 18.80 19.03
N LYS A 186 10.79 18.13 20.07
CA LYS A 186 10.41 16.75 20.41
C LYS A 186 9.05 16.64 21.11
N GLN A 187 8.51 17.74 21.63
CA GLN A 187 7.23 17.78 22.34
C GLN A 187 6.06 18.19 21.45
N GLY A 188 6.30 18.47 20.17
CA GLY A 188 5.23 18.94 19.28
C GLY A 188 4.82 20.39 19.56
N ARG A 189 5.75 21.26 19.97
CA ARG A 189 5.57 22.71 19.87
C ARG A 189 5.90 23.21 18.46
N PRO A 190 5.42 24.37 18.01
CA PRO A 190 5.67 24.84 16.64
C PRO A 190 7.16 25.14 16.43
N ASP A 191 7.79 24.45 15.48
CA ASP A 191 9.25 24.46 15.26
C ASP A 191 9.62 24.88 13.83
N VAL A 192 10.92 24.91 13.53
CA VAL A 192 11.45 25.34 12.22
C VAL A 192 11.12 24.31 11.14
N ARG A 193 11.11 23.01 11.46
CA ARG A 193 10.73 21.94 10.53
C ARG A 193 9.29 22.12 10.06
N MET A 194 8.36 22.41 10.96
CA MET A 194 6.96 22.67 10.61
C MET A 194 6.82 23.91 9.72
N ALA A 195 7.48 25.02 10.07
CA ALA A 195 7.44 26.23 9.25
C ALA A 195 8.05 26.01 7.86
N TYR A 196 9.09 25.18 7.74
CA TYR A 196 9.65 24.75 6.46
C TYR A 196 8.64 23.94 5.64
N ILE A 197 7.99 22.95 6.25
CA ILE A 197 6.98 22.13 5.57
C ILE A 197 5.82 23.01 5.13
N GLN A 198 5.37 23.94 5.98
CA GLN A 198 4.34 24.94 5.68
C GLN A 198 4.71 25.82 4.48
N PHE A 199 5.95 26.35 4.45
CA PHE A 199 6.48 27.08 3.31
C PHE A 199 6.49 26.23 2.02
N ALA A 200 6.98 24.98 2.08
CA ALA A 200 6.97 24.10 0.92
C ALA A 200 5.55 23.80 0.40
N ILE A 201 4.60 23.44 1.28
CA ILE A 201 3.23 23.13 0.84
C ILE A 201 2.45 24.35 0.37
N SER A 202 2.82 25.57 0.78
CA SER A 202 2.16 26.80 0.30
C SER A 202 2.23 26.96 -1.23
N PHE A 203 3.33 26.53 -1.86
CA PHE A 203 3.46 26.48 -3.32
C PHE A 203 2.52 25.43 -3.95
N LEU A 204 2.28 24.29 -3.30
CA LEU A 204 1.32 23.30 -3.79
C LEU A 204 -0.14 23.80 -3.63
N ILE A 205 -0.41 24.63 -2.62
CA ILE A 205 -1.74 25.19 -2.36
C ILE A 205 -2.06 26.32 -3.34
N SER A 206 -1.23 27.37 -3.39
CA SER A 206 -1.50 28.63 -4.10
C SER A 206 -0.73 28.81 -5.42
N GLY A 207 0.29 27.99 -5.69
CA GLY A 207 1.05 28.05 -6.95
C GLY A 207 0.25 27.53 -8.16
N ASP A 208 0.55 28.10 -9.32
CA ASP A 208 0.03 27.61 -10.60
C ASP A 208 0.74 26.32 -11.06
N ASN A 209 0.21 25.68 -12.11
CA ASN A 209 0.77 24.43 -12.64
C ASN A 209 2.25 24.56 -13.07
N THR A 210 2.66 25.74 -13.56
CA THR A 210 4.03 26.04 -13.96
C THR A 210 4.98 26.09 -12.76
N THR A 211 4.61 26.82 -11.71
CA THR A 211 5.37 26.90 -10.46
C THR A 211 5.46 25.53 -9.79
N ILE A 212 4.36 24.76 -9.77
CA ILE A 212 4.36 23.38 -9.24
C ILE A 212 5.32 22.50 -10.06
N VAL A 213 5.28 22.53 -11.39
CA VAL A 213 6.19 21.73 -12.23
C VAL A 213 7.66 22.06 -11.96
N GLN A 214 8.02 23.35 -11.89
CA GLN A 214 9.39 23.78 -11.57
C GLN A 214 9.81 23.33 -10.16
N MET A 215 8.90 23.41 -9.19
CA MET A 215 9.14 22.95 -7.82
C MET A 215 9.41 21.43 -7.74
N LEU A 216 8.85 20.61 -8.62
CA LEU A 216 9.13 19.17 -8.67
C LEU A 216 10.50 18.83 -9.27
N GLU A 217 11.13 19.76 -9.99
CA GLU A 217 12.49 19.60 -10.52
C GLU A 217 13.55 19.87 -9.42
N LEU A 218 13.17 20.57 -8.35
CA LEU A 218 13.96 20.75 -7.12
C LEU A 218 13.94 19.49 -6.24
N ASN A 219 14.71 18.47 -6.64
CA ASN A 219 14.84 17.20 -5.90
C ASN A 219 15.09 17.39 -4.39
N ASP A 220 15.86 18.42 -4.02
CA ASP A 220 16.29 18.70 -2.65
C ASP A 220 15.35 19.61 -1.85
N PHE A 221 14.22 20.08 -2.41
CA PHE A 221 13.27 20.90 -1.66
C PHE A 221 12.20 20.03 -0.96
N ILE A 222 11.19 19.52 -1.70
CA ILE A 222 10.19 18.62 -1.10
C ILE A 222 10.82 17.28 -0.71
N GLY A 223 11.72 16.73 -1.54
CA GLY A 223 12.33 15.40 -1.30
C GLY A 223 13.05 15.32 0.04
N ASN A 224 13.67 16.43 0.49
CA ASN A 224 14.34 16.46 1.79
C ASN A 224 13.39 16.45 2.99
N ILE A 225 12.13 16.89 2.85
CA ILE A 225 11.12 16.73 3.92
C ILE A 225 10.98 15.24 4.29
N PHE A 226 10.96 14.37 3.28
CA PHE A 226 10.81 12.94 3.43
C PHE A 226 12.09 12.24 3.91
N SER A 227 13.27 12.66 3.42
CA SER A 227 14.57 12.09 3.84
C SER A 227 14.94 12.42 5.29
N THR A 228 14.38 13.49 5.87
CA THR A 228 14.75 14.01 7.20
C THR A 228 13.77 13.63 8.32
N GLY A 229 13.30 12.37 8.34
CA GLY A 229 12.60 11.82 9.50
C GLY A 229 11.07 11.97 9.51
N ILE A 230 10.43 11.88 8.34
CA ILE A 230 8.96 11.94 8.17
C ILE A 230 8.19 10.96 9.09
N LYS A 231 8.79 9.81 9.45
CA LYS A 231 8.22 8.81 10.38
C LYS A 231 7.95 9.33 11.81
N GLU A 232 8.54 10.46 12.18
CA GLU A 232 8.40 11.12 13.49
C GLU A 232 7.44 12.34 13.43
N ASP A 233 6.98 12.72 12.23
CA ASP A 233 6.06 13.84 12.02
C ASP A 233 4.65 13.58 12.55
N ARG A 234 3.90 14.66 12.73
CA ARG A 234 2.57 14.60 13.33
C ARG A 234 1.53 14.07 12.35
N ILE A 235 0.42 13.56 12.86
CA ILE A 235 -0.64 13.02 12.03
C ILE A 235 -1.22 14.10 11.11
N SER A 236 -1.49 15.30 11.64
CA SER A 236 -1.96 16.45 10.85
C SER A 236 -1.02 16.78 9.67
N THR A 237 0.29 16.78 9.92
CA THR A 237 1.33 17.16 8.96
C THR A 237 1.47 16.11 7.85
N ILE A 238 1.49 14.83 8.20
CA ILE A 238 1.59 13.73 7.24
C ILE A 238 0.32 13.64 6.39
N SER A 239 -0.86 13.77 7.01
CA SER A 239 -2.15 13.77 6.32
C SER A 239 -2.25 14.89 5.29
N LEU A 240 -1.93 16.14 5.69
CA LEU A 240 -1.93 17.29 4.79
C LEU A 240 -0.92 17.12 3.64
N LEU A 241 0.30 16.65 3.94
CA LEU A 241 1.34 16.46 2.94
C LEU A 241 0.94 15.39 1.91
N LEU A 242 0.51 14.20 2.34
CA LEU A 242 0.08 13.14 1.42
C LEU A 242 -1.17 13.54 0.62
N SER A 243 -2.13 14.26 1.24
CA SER A 243 -3.31 14.78 0.56
C SER A 243 -2.96 15.79 -0.55
N LEU A 244 -2.04 16.72 -0.27
CA LEU A 244 -1.56 17.68 -1.27
C LEU A 244 -0.74 17.00 -2.37
N LEU A 245 0.15 16.07 -2.05
CA LEU A 245 0.86 15.28 -3.07
C LEU A 245 -0.13 14.51 -3.97
N LYS A 246 -1.18 13.89 -3.39
CA LYS A 246 -2.21 13.18 -4.15
C LYS A 246 -2.98 14.11 -5.07
N THR A 247 -3.53 15.20 -4.54
CA THR A 247 -4.43 16.10 -5.29
C THR A 247 -3.69 17.00 -6.28
N LYS A 248 -2.57 17.61 -5.88
CA LYS A 248 -1.83 18.61 -6.67
C LYS A 248 -0.79 17.99 -7.61
N ILE A 249 -0.32 16.77 -7.34
CA ILE A 249 0.70 16.09 -8.17
C ILE A 249 0.16 14.81 -8.81
N VAL A 250 -0.28 13.82 -8.03
CA VAL A 250 -0.65 12.50 -8.58
C VAL A 250 -1.86 12.59 -9.50
N LEU A 251 -2.95 13.22 -9.06
CA LEU A 251 -4.17 13.36 -9.86
C LEU A 251 -4.09 14.45 -10.93
N ASN A 252 -3.10 15.35 -10.83
CA ASN A 252 -2.92 16.44 -11.79
C ASN A 252 -2.54 15.91 -13.18
N LYS A 253 -3.21 16.45 -14.21
CA LYS A 253 -3.05 16.07 -15.62
C LYS A 253 -1.97 16.86 -16.35
N THR A 254 -1.58 18.04 -15.85
CA THR A 254 -0.53 18.87 -16.47
C THR A 254 0.86 18.29 -16.25
N ILE A 255 1.03 17.52 -15.16
CA ILE A 255 2.28 16.87 -14.80
C ILE A 255 2.34 15.50 -15.47
N THR A 256 3.35 15.30 -16.33
CA THR A 256 3.54 14.06 -17.07
C THR A 256 3.92 12.90 -16.15
N LYS A 257 3.64 11.65 -16.56
CA LYS A 257 4.10 10.46 -15.82
C LYS A 257 5.63 10.45 -15.64
N THR A 258 6.38 10.89 -16.64
CA THR A 258 7.84 10.96 -16.59
C THR A 258 8.33 11.91 -15.50
N GLN A 259 7.70 13.08 -15.34
CA GLN A 259 7.98 14.00 -14.23
C GLN A 259 7.62 13.37 -12.88
N LYS A 260 6.47 12.69 -12.77
CA LYS A 260 6.06 11.98 -11.54
C LYS A 260 7.07 10.88 -11.15
N VAL A 261 7.63 10.14 -12.10
CA VAL A 261 8.65 9.11 -11.85
C VAL A 261 9.99 9.70 -11.39
N ARG A 262 10.37 10.87 -11.90
CA ARG A 262 11.58 11.60 -11.45
C ARG A 262 11.41 12.11 -10.01
N PHE A 263 10.25 12.68 -9.70
CA PHE A 263 9.92 13.20 -8.37
C PHE A 263 9.71 12.08 -7.34
N PHE A 264 8.83 11.13 -7.61
CA PHE A 264 8.62 9.91 -6.82
C PHE A 264 9.69 8.85 -7.15
N ASN A 265 10.96 9.25 -7.02
CA ASN A 265 12.10 8.34 -7.16
C ASN A 265 12.15 7.30 -6.02
N PHE A 266 13.06 6.35 -6.16
CA PHE A 266 13.26 5.25 -5.20
C PHE A 266 13.42 5.71 -3.74
N THR A 267 14.20 6.77 -3.50
CA THR A 267 14.44 7.31 -2.16
C THR A 267 13.17 7.92 -1.58
N MET A 268 12.43 8.70 -2.37
CA MET A 268 11.15 9.29 -2.00
C MET A 268 10.12 8.21 -1.63
N LEU A 269 9.96 7.19 -2.48
CA LEU A 269 9.02 6.08 -2.26
C LEU A 269 9.35 5.28 -0.99
N ASN A 270 10.63 4.97 -0.73
CA ASN A 270 11.05 4.29 0.50
C ASN A 270 10.78 5.13 1.76
N ASN A 271 11.01 6.44 1.70
CA ASN A 271 10.72 7.34 2.82
C ASN A 271 9.21 7.42 3.10
N ILE A 272 8.37 7.45 2.07
CA ILE A 272 6.91 7.36 2.20
C ILE A 272 6.52 6.00 2.80
N ALA A 273 7.04 4.88 2.29
CA ALA A 273 6.75 3.56 2.84
C ALA A 273 7.27 3.35 4.27
N SER A 274 8.27 4.12 4.73
CA SER A 274 8.72 4.08 6.14
C SER A 274 7.61 4.46 7.12
N LEU A 275 6.58 5.18 6.67
CA LEU A 275 5.40 5.54 7.46
C LEU A 275 4.49 4.35 7.82
N TYR A 276 4.62 3.19 7.15
CA TYR A 276 4.00 1.95 7.67
C TYR A 276 4.47 1.58 9.08
N ARG A 277 5.65 2.10 9.48
CA ARG A 277 6.27 1.96 10.81
C ARG A 277 6.33 3.30 11.56
N TRP A 278 5.39 4.21 11.29
CA TRP A 278 5.29 5.52 11.93
C TRP A 278 5.34 5.44 13.47
N ALA A 279 6.02 6.41 14.06
CA ALA A 279 6.30 6.50 15.50
C ALA A 279 6.32 7.96 15.99
N GLY A 280 5.56 8.83 15.33
CA GLY A 280 5.52 10.27 15.59
C GLY A 280 4.54 10.70 16.68
N ILE A 281 4.05 11.93 16.54
CA ILE A 281 3.21 12.61 17.54
C ILE A 281 1.74 12.53 17.12
N VAL A 282 0.88 12.05 18.01
CA VAL A 282 -0.58 12.13 17.86
C VAL A 282 -1.01 13.55 18.25
N ASP A 283 -1.59 14.28 17.30
CA ASP A 283 -2.04 15.67 17.48
C ASP A 283 -3.48 15.91 17.00
N VAL A 284 -4.20 14.83 16.69
CA VAL A 284 -5.61 14.81 16.28
C VAL A 284 -6.40 13.90 17.22
N ASN A 285 -7.72 14.09 17.34
CA ASN A 285 -8.54 13.15 18.10
C ASN A 285 -8.57 11.79 17.40
N THR A 286 -8.41 10.71 18.16
CA THR A 286 -8.40 9.32 17.69
C THR A 286 -9.51 8.45 18.32
N GLU A 287 -10.42 9.05 19.10
CA GLU A 287 -11.53 8.39 19.79
C GLU A 287 -12.52 7.67 18.85
N ASP A 288 -12.67 8.12 17.60
CA ASP A 288 -13.53 7.48 16.61
C ASP A 288 -12.99 6.11 16.11
N ILE A 289 -11.71 5.80 16.35
CA ILE A 289 -11.06 4.54 15.97
C ILE A 289 -11.30 3.49 17.08
N LYS A 290 -12.56 3.10 17.25
CA LYS A 290 -13.16 2.44 18.43
C LYS A 290 -12.63 1.06 18.86
N GLU A 291 -11.59 0.52 18.22
CA GLU A 291 -11.12 -0.86 18.46
C GLU A 291 -9.66 -0.98 18.91
N THR A 292 -8.89 0.11 18.96
CA THR A 292 -7.44 0.03 19.23
C THR A 292 -7.07 0.41 20.65
N LYS A 293 -6.32 -0.47 21.35
CA LYS A 293 -5.75 -0.18 22.68
C LYS A 293 -4.65 0.89 22.58
N GLY A 294 -5.01 2.14 22.83
CA GLY A 294 -4.07 3.26 22.97
C GLY A 294 -4.10 4.26 21.80
N SER A 295 -3.99 5.54 22.13
CA SER A 295 -4.09 6.65 21.16
C SER A 295 -2.95 6.64 20.12
N LYS A 296 -1.74 6.15 20.49
CA LYS A 296 -0.60 6.02 19.57
C LYS A 296 -0.79 4.88 18.57
N GLU A 297 -1.41 3.80 19.01
CA GLU A 297 -1.70 2.62 18.21
C GLU A 297 -2.80 2.94 17.19
N ALA A 298 -3.87 3.63 17.63
CA ALA A 298 -4.91 4.18 16.75
C ALA A 298 -4.32 5.16 15.71
N GLY A 299 -3.47 6.10 16.16
CA GLY A 299 -2.77 7.03 15.26
C GLY A 299 -1.86 6.32 14.25
N ARG A 300 -1.19 5.24 14.66
CA ARG A 300 -0.37 4.41 13.76
C ARG A 300 -1.22 3.69 12.71
N ALA A 301 -2.39 3.16 13.10
CA ALA A 301 -3.33 2.53 12.17
C ALA A 301 -3.80 3.55 11.10
N MET A 302 -4.19 4.75 11.53
CA MET A 302 -4.59 5.84 10.63
C MET A 302 -3.48 6.23 9.63
N ILE A 303 -2.23 6.38 10.09
CA ILE A 303 -1.11 6.69 9.17
C ILE A 303 -0.83 5.52 8.22
N ARG A 304 -0.90 4.27 8.68
CA ARG A 304 -0.73 3.09 7.81
C ARG A 304 -1.76 3.07 6.68
N GLU A 305 -3.02 3.37 6.99
CA GLU A 305 -4.09 3.45 5.99
C GLU A 305 -3.88 4.60 4.99
N LEU A 306 -3.59 5.82 5.48
CA LEU A 306 -3.33 7.00 4.63
C LEU A 306 -2.18 6.75 3.64
N VAL A 307 -1.11 6.11 4.12
CA VAL A 307 0.08 5.78 3.32
C VAL A 307 -0.21 4.66 2.33
N HIS A 308 -0.96 3.64 2.75
CA HIS A 308 -1.38 2.55 1.86
C HIS A 308 -2.24 3.09 0.71
N ASN A 309 -3.29 3.85 1.02
CA ASN A 309 -4.18 4.44 0.02
C ASN A 309 -3.42 5.37 -0.94
N PHE A 310 -2.49 6.20 -0.42
CA PHE A 310 -1.62 7.04 -1.26
C PHE A 310 -0.73 6.22 -2.20
N LEU A 311 -0.07 5.17 -1.69
CA LEU A 311 0.81 4.33 -2.49
C LEU A 311 0.04 3.48 -3.51
N MET A 312 -1.20 3.07 -3.20
CA MET A 312 -2.09 2.38 -4.13
C MET A 312 -2.47 3.29 -5.31
N ASP A 313 -2.89 4.54 -5.05
CA ASP A 313 -3.16 5.51 -6.13
C ASP A 313 -1.92 5.80 -7.00
N LEU A 314 -0.74 5.85 -6.37
CA LEU A 314 0.52 6.17 -7.04
C LEU A 314 1.08 5.00 -7.87
N CYS A 315 1.09 3.78 -7.33
CA CYS A 315 1.76 2.61 -7.91
C CYS A 315 0.82 1.73 -8.76
N CYS A 316 -0.47 1.68 -8.44
CA CYS A 316 -1.45 0.80 -9.09
C CYS A 316 -2.28 1.52 -10.18
N SER A 317 -2.15 2.84 -10.35
CA SER A 317 -2.90 3.60 -11.36
C SER A 317 -2.16 3.71 -12.70
N LEU A 318 -2.70 3.05 -13.75
CA LEU A 318 -2.28 3.28 -15.13
C LEU A 318 -2.69 4.65 -15.70
N LYS A 319 -3.54 5.42 -15.01
CA LYS A 319 -4.04 6.72 -15.51
C LYS A 319 -3.27 7.90 -14.93
N HIS A 320 -3.10 7.92 -13.61
CA HIS A 320 -2.59 9.09 -12.86
C HIS A 320 -1.24 8.83 -12.18
N GLY A 321 -0.96 7.57 -11.83
CA GLY A 321 0.24 7.14 -11.11
C GLY A 321 1.50 7.04 -11.97
N ILE A 322 2.55 6.44 -11.39
CA ILE A 322 3.86 6.22 -12.00
C ILE A 322 3.96 4.91 -12.80
N ASN A 323 2.87 4.17 -12.95
CA ASN A 323 2.84 2.89 -13.65
C ASN A 323 2.70 3.08 -15.17
N PHE A 324 3.37 2.24 -15.97
CA PHE A 324 3.31 2.26 -17.43
C PHE A 324 2.86 0.89 -17.92
N TYR A 325 1.89 0.87 -18.83
CA TYR A 325 1.44 -0.37 -19.45
C TYR A 325 2.47 -0.85 -20.48
N ASP A 326 2.96 -2.07 -20.32
CA ASP A 326 3.79 -2.77 -21.31
C ASP A 326 3.02 -3.95 -21.93
N PRO A 327 2.52 -3.84 -23.18
CA PRO A 327 1.82 -4.94 -23.86
C PRO A 327 2.72 -6.15 -24.13
N SER A 328 4.05 -6.01 -24.06
CA SER A 328 4.99 -7.13 -24.20
C SER A 328 5.21 -7.92 -22.91
N LEU A 329 4.60 -7.49 -21.79
CA LEU A 329 4.78 -8.09 -20.46
C LEU A 329 6.27 -8.20 -20.07
N GLY A 330 7.10 -7.23 -20.46
CA GLY A 330 8.55 -7.24 -20.19
C GLY A 330 9.38 -8.14 -21.13
N THR A 331 8.78 -8.79 -22.13
CA THR A 331 9.52 -9.67 -23.07
C THR A 331 10.23 -8.92 -24.21
N ALA A 332 9.92 -7.65 -24.45
CA ALA A 332 10.55 -6.85 -25.51
C ALA A 332 11.99 -6.36 -25.19
N GLY A 333 12.67 -6.94 -24.18
CA GLY A 333 14.04 -6.57 -23.79
C GLY A 333 14.18 -5.18 -23.16
N ARG A 334 13.06 -4.48 -22.91
CA ARG A 334 13.05 -3.15 -22.27
C ARG A 334 13.22 -3.30 -20.75
N PRO A 335 13.89 -2.37 -20.06
CA PRO A 335 14.14 -2.47 -18.61
C PRO A 335 12.88 -2.31 -17.74
N GLY A 336 11.74 -1.88 -18.29
CA GLY A 336 10.52 -1.58 -17.52
C GLY A 336 10.67 -0.38 -16.59
N ASN A 337 9.74 -0.21 -15.66
CA ASN A 337 9.85 0.84 -14.63
C ASN A 337 10.84 0.43 -13.52
N LEU A 338 12.12 0.78 -13.70
CA LEU A 338 13.20 0.52 -12.74
C LEU A 338 12.98 1.15 -11.36
N VAL A 339 12.30 2.31 -11.28
CA VAL A 339 12.03 2.98 -10.00
C VAL A 339 11.04 2.15 -9.18
N LEU A 340 9.95 1.73 -9.82
CA LEU A 340 8.91 0.91 -9.21
C LEU A 340 9.45 -0.49 -8.84
N LEU A 341 10.24 -1.11 -9.72
CA LEU A 341 10.89 -2.40 -9.42
C LEU A 341 11.80 -2.33 -8.20
N ARG A 342 12.70 -1.34 -8.13
CA ARG A 342 13.60 -1.15 -6.98
C ARG A 342 12.80 -0.91 -5.70
N PHE A 343 11.74 -0.10 -5.76
CA PHE A 343 10.85 0.15 -4.63
C PHE A 343 10.20 -1.15 -4.13
N LEU A 344 9.57 -1.95 -5.02
CA LEU A 344 8.96 -3.23 -4.67
C LEU A 344 9.97 -4.20 -4.02
N VAL A 345 11.19 -4.29 -4.55
CA VAL A 345 12.27 -5.13 -3.98
C VAL A 345 12.74 -4.62 -2.61
N ALA A 346 12.60 -3.33 -2.30
CA ALA A 346 12.95 -2.77 -0.99
C ALA A 346 11.87 -3.00 0.09
N LEU A 347 10.63 -3.38 -0.28
CA LEU A 347 9.53 -3.68 0.64
C LEU A 347 9.68 -5.05 1.32
N LYS A 348 10.80 -5.27 2.03
CA LYS A 348 11.20 -6.57 2.60
C LYS A 348 10.16 -7.23 3.51
N SER A 349 9.31 -6.46 4.20
CA SER A 349 8.24 -7.01 5.06
C SER A 349 6.95 -7.39 4.32
N ALA A 350 6.92 -7.44 2.99
CA ALA A 350 5.73 -7.85 2.23
C ALA A 350 5.27 -9.30 2.49
N SER A 351 6.13 -10.16 3.05
CA SER A 351 5.77 -11.51 3.50
C SER A 351 5.02 -11.51 4.84
N GLU A 352 5.21 -10.48 5.68
CA GLU A 352 4.80 -10.42 7.08
C GLU A 352 3.67 -9.40 7.32
N ASP A 353 3.67 -8.27 6.60
CA ASP A 353 2.74 -7.16 6.77
C ASP A 353 1.69 -7.15 5.66
N GLU A 354 0.44 -7.42 6.00
CA GLU A 354 -0.66 -7.60 5.05
C GLU A 354 -0.94 -6.35 4.16
N LEU A 355 -0.72 -5.11 4.65
CA LEU A 355 -0.88 -3.90 3.81
C LEU A 355 0.28 -3.72 2.82
N VAL A 356 1.48 -4.15 3.21
CA VAL A 356 2.66 -4.12 2.33
C VAL A 356 2.56 -5.26 1.30
N ALA A 357 2.06 -6.42 1.71
CA ALA A 357 1.73 -7.54 0.84
C ALA A 357 0.71 -7.12 -0.22
N ASP A 358 -0.40 -6.49 0.18
CA ASP A 358 -1.44 -6.03 -0.73
C ASP A 358 -0.90 -5.00 -1.75
N LEU A 359 -0.13 -4.02 -1.31
CA LEU A 359 0.51 -3.04 -2.20
C LEU A 359 1.40 -3.71 -3.25
N VAL A 360 2.23 -4.69 -2.86
CA VAL A 360 3.10 -5.44 -3.78
C VAL A 360 2.27 -6.26 -4.77
N VAL A 361 1.24 -6.96 -4.28
CA VAL A 361 0.33 -7.80 -5.08
C VAL A 361 -0.42 -6.94 -6.11
N ASN A 362 -1.08 -5.87 -5.69
CA ASN A 362 -1.84 -5.00 -6.58
C ASN A 362 -0.96 -4.21 -7.54
N THR A 363 0.26 -3.83 -7.15
CA THR A 363 1.22 -3.22 -8.08
C THR A 363 1.61 -4.22 -9.18
N LEU A 364 2.06 -5.43 -8.80
CA LEU A 364 2.48 -6.48 -9.75
C LEU A 364 1.33 -7.05 -10.60
N LYS A 365 0.08 -6.92 -10.16
CA LYS A 365 -1.13 -7.19 -10.97
C LYS A 365 -1.29 -6.19 -12.12
N VAL A 366 -0.90 -4.94 -11.90
CA VAL A 366 -1.03 -3.86 -12.89
C VAL A 366 0.19 -3.75 -13.81
N CYS A 367 1.39 -4.02 -13.29
CA CYS A 367 2.65 -4.14 -14.08
C CYS A 367 3.21 -5.58 -14.03
N PRO A 368 2.59 -6.55 -14.75
CA PRO A 368 3.09 -7.92 -14.83
C PRO A 368 4.47 -8.03 -15.51
N ASP A 369 4.90 -7.01 -16.27
CA ASP A 369 6.25 -6.88 -16.82
C ASP A 369 7.35 -6.91 -15.75
N LEU A 370 7.05 -6.46 -14.52
CA LEU A 370 8.00 -6.48 -13.42
C LEU A 370 8.11 -7.85 -12.73
N LEU A 371 7.14 -8.78 -12.91
CA LEU A 371 7.10 -10.06 -12.20
C LEU A 371 8.39 -10.86 -12.33
N SER A 372 8.87 -11.07 -13.57
CA SER A 372 10.06 -11.91 -13.82
C SER A 372 11.31 -11.36 -13.12
N ARG A 373 11.44 -10.03 -13.05
CA ARG A 373 12.59 -9.36 -12.42
C ARG A 373 12.44 -9.26 -10.91
N TYR A 374 11.24 -8.99 -10.41
CA TYR A 374 10.95 -8.96 -8.98
C TYR A 374 11.38 -10.27 -8.29
N PHE A 375 11.02 -11.43 -8.86
CA PHE A 375 11.44 -12.74 -8.33
C PHE A 375 12.94 -13.07 -8.51
N LYS A 376 13.67 -12.34 -9.38
CA LYS A 376 15.12 -12.48 -9.56
C LYS A 376 15.94 -11.55 -8.66
N GLU A 377 15.42 -10.36 -8.37
CA GLU A 377 16.12 -9.29 -7.63
C GLU A 377 15.74 -9.25 -6.14
N THR A 378 14.60 -9.87 -5.76
CA THR A 378 14.22 -10.02 -4.35
C THR A 378 15.18 -10.90 -3.56
N GLN A 379 15.30 -10.61 -2.26
CA GLN A 379 16.15 -11.35 -1.32
C GLN A 379 15.41 -12.49 -0.61
N TYR A 380 14.16 -12.78 -1.01
CA TYR A 380 13.38 -13.89 -0.48
C TYR A 380 13.98 -15.24 -0.88
N SER A 381 14.20 -16.10 0.10
CA SER A 381 14.61 -17.48 -0.14
C SER A 381 13.38 -18.35 -0.41
N PHE A 382 13.30 -18.89 -1.62
CA PHE A 382 12.24 -19.81 -2.06
C PHE A 382 12.65 -21.28 -1.98
N VAL A 383 13.90 -21.59 -1.61
CA VAL A 383 14.40 -22.96 -1.44
C VAL A 383 13.60 -23.68 -0.34
N PRO A 384 12.95 -24.83 -0.63
CA PRO A 384 12.12 -25.54 0.35
C PRO A 384 12.85 -25.85 1.65
N ARG A 385 12.22 -25.48 2.78
CA ARG A 385 12.78 -25.67 4.13
C ARG A 385 11.70 -25.51 5.19
N VAL A 386 11.87 -26.16 6.34
CA VAL A 386 10.97 -26.05 7.49
C VAL A 386 11.27 -24.76 8.27
N LYS A 387 10.81 -23.61 7.75
CA LYS A 387 10.85 -22.30 8.41
C LYS A 387 9.60 -21.49 8.08
N THR A 388 9.04 -20.77 9.06
CA THR A 388 7.92 -19.84 8.89
C THR A 388 8.16 -18.83 7.76
N SER A 389 9.30 -18.14 7.79
CA SER A 389 9.72 -17.21 6.73
C SER A 389 9.72 -17.81 5.32
N TRP A 390 9.88 -19.13 5.14
CA TRP A 390 9.70 -19.76 3.83
C TRP A 390 8.21 -19.92 3.47
N LEU A 391 7.38 -20.38 4.41
CA LEU A 391 5.92 -20.44 4.24
C LEU A 391 5.34 -19.05 3.91
N ASP A 392 5.79 -18.00 4.58
CA ASP A 392 5.35 -16.61 4.35
C ASP A 392 5.76 -16.09 2.97
N ASN A 393 7.00 -16.39 2.53
CA ASN A 393 7.45 -16.08 1.16
C ASN A 393 6.57 -16.80 0.10
N ILE A 394 6.20 -18.06 0.35
CA ILE A 394 5.32 -18.82 -0.55
C ILE A 394 3.86 -18.34 -0.48
N LYS A 395 3.36 -17.93 0.70
CA LYS A 395 2.05 -17.28 0.88
C LYS A 395 1.97 -16.00 0.03
N LEU A 396 3.01 -15.16 0.08
CA LEU A 396 3.12 -13.96 -0.76
C LEU A 396 3.17 -14.30 -2.26
N LEU A 397 4.01 -15.27 -2.67
CA LEU A 397 4.08 -15.73 -4.06
C LEU A 397 2.70 -16.20 -4.57
N LYS A 398 1.99 -17.00 -3.77
CA LYS A 398 0.63 -17.45 -4.09
C LYS A 398 -0.35 -16.29 -4.23
N LYS A 399 -0.32 -15.30 -3.32
CA LYS A 399 -1.15 -14.08 -3.45
C LYS A 399 -0.84 -13.30 -4.74
N ILE A 400 0.44 -13.11 -5.06
CA ILE A 400 0.88 -12.43 -6.30
C ILE A 400 0.29 -13.13 -7.53
N TYR A 401 0.45 -14.46 -7.65
CA TYR A 401 -0.05 -15.21 -8.81
C TYR A 401 -1.57 -15.41 -8.83
N ALA A 402 -2.23 -15.50 -7.67
CA ALA A 402 -3.69 -15.53 -7.59
C ALA A 402 -4.32 -14.22 -8.07
N SER A 403 -3.64 -13.08 -7.87
CA SER A 403 -4.13 -11.77 -8.31
C SER A 403 -4.04 -11.54 -9.83
N GLN A 404 -3.22 -12.33 -10.54
CA GLN A 404 -3.03 -12.22 -11.99
C GLN A 404 -4.26 -12.71 -12.75
N PRO A 405 -4.64 -12.09 -13.89
CA PRO A 405 -5.76 -12.54 -14.72
C PRO A 405 -5.67 -14.04 -15.04
N GLU A 406 -6.77 -14.79 -14.91
CA GLU A 406 -6.78 -16.24 -15.14
C GLU A 406 -6.42 -16.59 -16.58
N ILE A 407 -7.06 -15.92 -17.54
CA ILE A 407 -6.68 -15.91 -18.96
C ILE A 407 -5.61 -14.84 -19.14
N SER A 408 -4.45 -15.21 -19.69
CA SER A 408 -3.30 -14.32 -19.83
C SER A 408 -3.60 -13.12 -20.75
N PRO A 409 -3.14 -11.90 -20.38
CA PRO A 409 -3.17 -10.74 -21.27
C PRO A 409 -2.41 -10.94 -22.60
N ALA A 410 -1.51 -11.92 -22.69
CA ALA A 410 -0.74 -12.23 -23.90
C ALA A 410 -1.63 -12.53 -25.13
N PHE A 411 -2.84 -13.07 -24.91
CA PHE A 411 -3.82 -13.35 -25.97
C PHE A 411 -4.54 -12.09 -26.49
N ARG A 412 -4.40 -10.93 -25.84
CA ARG A 412 -5.03 -9.65 -26.23
C ARG A 412 -4.06 -8.75 -27.00
N THR A 413 -3.14 -9.35 -27.75
CA THR A 413 -2.17 -8.62 -28.56
C THR A 413 -2.83 -8.02 -29.79
N SER A 414 -2.46 -6.79 -30.16
CA SER A 414 -3.00 -6.07 -31.33
C SER A 414 -2.25 -6.37 -32.64
N GLU A 415 -1.15 -7.09 -32.54
CA GLU A 415 -0.23 -7.43 -33.63
C GLU A 415 0.16 -8.90 -33.52
N PHE A 416 0.53 -9.52 -34.64
CA PHE A 416 1.03 -10.89 -34.64
C PHE A 416 2.30 -11.03 -33.79
N VAL A 417 2.29 -12.00 -32.86
CA VAL A 417 3.42 -12.31 -32.00
C VAL A 417 3.94 -13.72 -32.32
N PRO A 418 5.19 -13.86 -32.78
CA PRO A 418 5.79 -15.18 -33.01
C PRO A 418 5.73 -16.07 -31.77
N PHE A 419 5.36 -17.34 -31.96
CA PHE A 419 5.12 -18.29 -30.86
C PHE A 419 6.21 -18.37 -29.77
N PRO A 420 7.53 -18.28 -30.06
CA PRO A 420 8.53 -18.24 -28.99
C PRO A 420 8.39 -17.04 -28.04
N ARG A 421 8.00 -15.86 -28.57
CA ARG A 421 7.73 -14.66 -27.76
C ARG A 421 6.36 -14.76 -27.08
N LEU A 422 5.33 -15.25 -27.76
CA LEU A 422 4.00 -15.44 -27.18
C LEU A 422 4.04 -16.41 -25.99
N LEU A 423 4.79 -17.50 -26.11
CA LEU A 423 5.03 -18.47 -25.03
C LEU A 423 5.74 -17.81 -23.84
N SER A 424 6.76 -17.00 -24.11
CA SER A 424 7.48 -16.24 -23.08
C SER A 424 6.55 -15.28 -22.33
N MET A 425 5.69 -14.55 -23.07
CA MET A 425 4.67 -13.64 -22.52
C MET A 425 3.66 -14.38 -21.65
N LEU A 426 3.13 -15.52 -22.13
CA LEU A 426 2.17 -16.34 -21.41
C LEU A 426 2.74 -16.88 -20.08
N LEU A 427 3.99 -17.35 -20.09
CA LEU A 427 4.65 -17.93 -18.91
C LEU A 427 4.80 -16.95 -17.75
N ILE A 428 5.05 -15.65 -18.03
CA ILE A 428 5.18 -14.59 -17.02
C ILE A 428 3.95 -14.52 -16.09
N THR A 429 2.75 -14.63 -16.66
CA THR A 429 1.49 -14.62 -15.88
C THR A 429 1.02 -16.02 -15.45
N THR A 430 1.71 -17.07 -15.91
CA THR A 430 1.40 -18.47 -15.58
C THR A 430 2.07 -18.90 -14.28
N VAL A 431 3.38 -18.66 -14.14
CA VAL A 431 4.22 -19.33 -13.15
C VAL A 431 5.41 -18.46 -12.74
N ALA A 432 5.75 -18.46 -11.44
CA ALA A 432 6.91 -17.73 -10.94
C ALA A 432 8.23 -18.32 -11.50
N PRO A 433 9.24 -17.50 -11.85
CA PRO A 433 10.55 -18.01 -12.28
C PRO A 433 11.24 -18.95 -11.28
N VAL A 434 10.89 -18.82 -10.00
CA VAL A 434 11.39 -19.67 -8.91
C VAL A 434 10.67 -21.03 -8.82
N CYS A 435 9.46 -21.13 -9.37
CA CYS A 435 8.67 -22.37 -9.42
C CYS A 435 9.11 -23.23 -10.61
N ASN A 436 10.18 -24.01 -10.39
CA ASN A 436 10.78 -24.91 -11.36
C ASN A 436 10.89 -26.35 -10.82
N LYS A 437 11.29 -27.27 -11.68
CA LYS A 437 11.41 -28.71 -11.37
C LYS A 437 12.25 -28.97 -10.11
N THR A 438 13.36 -28.24 -9.94
CA THR A 438 14.23 -28.35 -8.77
C THR A 438 13.51 -27.98 -7.47
N LEU A 439 12.82 -26.84 -7.43
CA LEU A 439 12.04 -26.41 -6.25
C LEU A 439 10.95 -27.44 -5.90
N PHE A 440 10.22 -27.93 -6.91
CA PHE A 440 9.15 -28.89 -6.67
C PHE A 440 9.67 -30.25 -6.19
N THR A 441 10.69 -30.82 -6.86
CA THR A 441 11.28 -32.11 -6.46
C THR A 441 11.95 -32.02 -5.08
N GLN A 442 12.71 -30.96 -4.76
CA GLN A 442 13.29 -30.77 -3.43
C GLN A 442 12.20 -30.67 -2.35
N GLY A 443 11.12 -29.93 -2.63
CA GLY A 443 10.03 -29.73 -1.69
C GLY A 443 9.19 -30.98 -1.39
N LEU A 444 8.98 -31.85 -2.38
CA LEU A 444 8.30 -33.14 -2.20
C LEU A 444 9.18 -34.17 -1.44
N ASN A 445 10.50 -34.10 -1.63
CA ASN A 445 11.46 -35.01 -0.99
C ASN A 445 11.73 -34.70 0.50
N LEU A 446 11.37 -33.50 0.99
CA LEU A 446 11.49 -33.17 2.42
C LEU A 446 10.44 -33.94 3.24
N PRO A 447 10.77 -34.42 4.46
CA PRO A 447 9.84 -35.25 5.24
C PRO A 447 8.60 -34.49 5.73
N ASN A 448 8.71 -33.19 5.97
CA ASN A 448 7.67 -32.37 6.61
C ASN A 448 6.38 -32.26 5.76
N LYS A 449 5.24 -32.68 6.34
CA LYS A 449 3.92 -32.71 5.68
C LYS A 449 3.45 -31.32 5.20
N ILE A 450 3.66 -30.26 5.99
CA ILE A 450 3.28 -28.88 5.65
C ILE A 450 4.04 -28.36 4.43
N VAL A 451 5.35 -28.66 4.34
CA VAL A 451 6.16 -28.31 3.17
C VAL A 451 5.66 -29.05 1.91
N LYS A 452 5.42 -30.37 2.00
CA LYS A 452 4.86 -31.16 0.89
C LYS A 452 3.50 -30.59 0.44
N GLN A 453 2.59 -30.29 1.38
CA GLN A 453 1.27 -29.75 1.09
C GLN A 453 1.35 -28.37 0.42
N THR A 454 2.26 -27.51 0.89
CA THR A 454 2.53 -26.19 0.30
C THR A 454 3.00 -26.31 -1.15
N ILE A 455 3.88 -27.27 -1.44
CA ILE A 455 4.42 -27.54 -2.77
C ILE A 455 3.36 -28.12 -3.71
N LEU A 456 2.55 -29.09 -3.27
CA LEU A 456 1.43 -29.62 -4.06
C LEU A 456 0.37 -28.56 -4.35
N SER A 457 0.15 -27.63 -3.42
CA SER A 457 -0.74 -26.48 -3.62
C SER A 457 -0.21 -25.51 -4.70
N LEU A 458 1.11 -25.28 -4.76
CA LEU A 458 1.74 -24.51 -5.84
C LEU A 458 1.63 -25.21 -7.20
N ILE A 459 1.89 -26.52 -7.25
CA ILE A 459 1.77 -27.32 -8.47
C ILE A 459 0.31 -27.29 -8.96
N SER A 460 -0.66 -27.52 -8.07
CA SER A 460 -2.09 -27.48 -8.38
C SER A 460 -2.55 -26.11 -8.91
N SER A 461 -2.16 -25.01 -8.25
CA SER A 461 -2.53 -23.66 -8.69
C SER A 461 -1.90 -23.27 -10.03
N THR A 462 -0.66 -23.72 -10.27
CA THR A 462 0.01 -23.55 -11.57
C THR A 462 -0.71 -24.35 -12.66
N LEU A 463 -0.96 -25.65 -12.43
CA LEU A 463 -1.60 -26.52 -13.41
C LEU A 463 -3.04 -26.10 -13.75
N ARG A 464 -3.87 -25.72 -12.77
CA ARG A 464 -5.22 -25.20 -13.01
C ARG A 464 -5.21 -23.94 -13.88
N ARG A 465 -4.23 -23.05 -13.67
CA ARG A 465 -4.02 -21.86 -14.50
C ARG A 465 -3.59 -22.23 -15.93
N VAL A 466 -2.69 -23.20 -16.09
CA VAL A 466 -2.30 -23.71 -17.41
C VAL A 466 -3.50 -24.37 -18.11
N GLU A 467 -4.30 -25.16 -17.42
CA GLU A 467 -5.54 -25.80 -17.93
C GLU A 467 -6.50 -24.76 -18.52
N ILE A 468 -6.78 -23.68 -17.80
CA ILE A 468 -7.63 -22.57 -18.28
C ILE A 468 -7.05 -21.94 -19.56
N ASN A 469 -5.74 -21.67 -19.60
CA ASN A 469 -5.10 -21.03 -20.76
C ASN A 469 -5.00 -21.98 -21.97
N ILE A 470 -4.83 -23.30 -21.75
CA ILE A 470 -4.90 -24.33 -22.80
C ILE A 470 -6.32 -24.41 -23.36
N ASN A 471 -7.34 -24.49 -22.50
CA ASN A 471 -8.73 -24.54 -22.93
C ASN A 471 -9.12 -23.27 -23.71
N HIS A 472 -8.57 -22.11 -23.34
CA HIS A 472 -8.71 -20.89 -24.12
C HIS A 472 -8.05 -20.98 -25.50
N CYS A 473 -6.84 -21.56 -25.62
CA CYS A 473 -6.17 -21.80 -26.92
C CYS A 473 -6.93 -22.79 -27.82
N LEU A 474 -7.63 -23.76 -27.23
CA LEU A 474 -8.37 -24.81 -27.94
C LEU A 474 -9.84 -24.44 -28.24
N ASN A 475 -10.32 -23.29 -27.79
CA ASN A 475 -11.68 -22.83 -28.07
C ASN A 475 -11.78 -22.26 -29.49
N GLU A 476 -12.31 -23.06 -30.43
CA GLU A 476 -12.45 -22.68 -31.82
C GLU A 476 -13.32 -21.43 -32.03
N GLU A 477 -14.40 -21.24 -31.25
CA GLU A 477 -15.31 -20.09 -31.40
C GLU A 477 -14.65 -18.74 -31.12
N ILE A 478 -13.56 -18.74 -30.36
CA ILE A 478 -12.75 -17.55 -30.06
C ILE A 478 -11.80 -17.27 -31.22
N TRP A 479 -11.06 -18.29 -31.67
CA TRP A 479 -10.01 -18.11 -32.69
C TRP A 479 -10.54 -18.07 -34.13
N GLN A 480 -11.74 -18.58 -34.41
CA GLN A 480 -12.45 -18.32 -35.67
C GLN A 480 -12.81 -16.84 -35.85
N LYS A 481 -12.90 -16.06 -34.76
CA LYS A 481 -13.20 -14.62 -34.77
C LYS A 481 -11.94 -13.75 -34.65
N SER A 482 -10.75 -14.34 -34.72
CA SER A 482 -9.48 -13.63 -34.58
C SER A 482 -8.85 -13.35 -35.94
N ASP A 483 -8.51 -12.08 -36.20
CA ASP A 483 -7.76 -11.67 -37.39
C ASP A 483 -6.25 -12.02 -37.33
N ILE A 484 -5.77 -12.52 -36.19
CA ILE A 484 -4.32 -12.66 -35.90
C ILE A 484 -3.87 -14.13 -35.89
N TYR A 485 -4.66 -15.04 -35.30
CA TYR A 485 -4.31 -16.46 -35.18
C TYR A 485 -5.50 -17.34 -35.55
N THR A 486 -5.24 -18.41 -36.31
CA THR A 486 -6.26 -19.42 -36.65
C THR A 486 -6.40 -20.46 -35.54
N PRO A 487 -7.55 -21.18 -35.43
CA PRO A 487 -7.72 -22.26 -34.46
C PRO A 487 -6.63 -23.35 -34.55
N ALA A 488 -6.22 -23.73 -35.76
CA ALA A 488 -5.16 -24.72 -35.98
C ALA A 488 -3.80 -24.23 -35.45
N ALA A 489 -3.46 -22.95 -35.69
CA ALA A 489 -2.24 -22.34 -35.18
C ALA A 489 -2.23 -22.27 -33.64
N MET A 490 -3.37 -21.98 -33.02
CA MET A 490 -3.51 -21.95 -31.56
C MET A 490 -3.49 -23.34 -30.92
N SER A 491 -3.93 -24.38 -31.62
CA SER A 491 -3.75 -25.77 -31.20
C SER A 491 -2.26 -26.19 -31.22
N GLU A 492 -1.50 -25.80 -32.25
CA GLU A 492 -0.04 -26.01 -32.29
C GLU A 492 0.66 -25.25 -31.15
N PHE A 493 0.26 -24.01 -30.90
CA PHE A 493 0.76 -23.21 -29.78
C PHE A 493 0.44 -23.85 -28.42
N ALA A 494 -0.77 -24.39 -28.23
CA ALA A 494 -1.15 -25.11 -27.03
C ALA A 494 -0.23 -26.32 -26.77
N GLN A 495 0.15 -27.06 -27.82
CA GLN A 495 1.12 -28.15 -27.71
C GLN A 495 2.51 -27.65 -27.26
N LYS A 496 3.02 -26.57 -27.85
CA LYS A 496 4.29 -25.94 -27.43
C LYS A 496 4.24 -25.44 -25.97
N TYR A 497 3.09 -24.96 -25.52
CA TYR A 497 2.86 -24.55 -24.13
C TYR A 497 2.86 -25.75 -23.17
N ARG A 498 2.22 -26.88 -23.53
CA ARG A 498 2.33 -28.14 -22.76
C ARG A 498 3.77 -28.62 -22.61
N GLU A 499 4.54 -28.56 -23.69
CA GLU A 499 5.96 -28.96 -23.68
C GLU A 499 6.83 -28.04 -22.81
N ALA A 500 6.56 -26.74 -22.81
CA ALA A 500 7.23 -25.78 -21.94
C ALA A 500 6.90 -26.02 -20.45
N VAL A 501 5.62 -26.24 -20.12
CA VAL A 501 5.16 -26.51 -18.76
C VAL A 501 5.68 -27.85 -18.25
N SER A 502 5.72 -28.89 -19.09
CA SER A 502 6.23 -30.22 -18.69
C SER A 502 7.68 -30.20 -18.18
N LYS A 503 8.52 -29.27 -18.68
CA LYS A 503 9.90 -29.04 -18.22
C LYS A 503 10.01 -28.37 -16.85
N LEU A 504 8.93 -27.73 -16.37
CA LEU A 504 8.88 -27.06 -15.07
C LEU A 504 8.39 -27.98 -13.94
N LEU A 505 7.73 -29.09 -14.28
CA LEU A 505 7.08 -29.98 -13.31
C LEU A 505 8.06 -31.03 -12.75
N PRO A 506 7.85 -31.53 -11.51
CA PRO A 506 8.57 -32.70 -11.02
C PRO A 506 8.20 -33.95 -11.84
N ASP A 507 9.08 -34.94 -11.87
CA ASP A 507 8.77 -36.20 -12.56
C ASP A 507 7.60 -36.90 -11.87
N MET A 508 6.73 -37.54 -12.65
CA MET A 508 5.57 -38.26 -12.13
C MET A 508 5.96 -39.36 -11.13
N ASN A 509 7.14 -39.96 -11.29
CA ASN A 509 7.71 -40.90 -10.34
C ASN A 509 8.00 -40.27 -8.97
N THR A 510 8.37 -38.99 -8.88
CA THR A 510 8.52 -38.26 -7.62
C THR A 510 7.17 -38.07 -6.91
N VAL A 511 6.12 -37.73 -7.67
CA VAL A 511 4.76 -37.60 -7.15
C VAL A 511 4.25 -38.95 -6.60
N ILE A 512 4.44 -40.02 -7.36
CA ILE A 512 4.06 -41.39 -6.98
C ILE A 512 4.89 -41.89 -5.77
N ALA A 513 6.19 -41.63 -5.74
CA ALA A 513 7.04 -41.98 -4.60
C ALA A 513 6.61 -41.25 -3.32
N THR A 514 6.16 -40.00 -3.45
CA THR A 514 5.60 -39.22 -2.31
C THR A 514 4.34 -39.88 -1.77
N TRP A 515 3.44 -40.37 -2.63
CA TRP A 515 2.26 -41.15 -2.23
C TRP A 515 2.64 -42.45 -1.51
N GLN A 516 3.56 -43.23 -2.10
CA GLN A 516 3.99 -44.50 -1.54
C GLN A 516 4.69 -44.35 -0.18
N ALA A 517 5.46 -43.27 0.01
CA ALA A 517 6.11 -42.98 1.28
C ALA A 517 5.11 -42.64 2.40
N LEU A 518 3.98 -42.01 2.07
CA LEU A 518 2.90 -41.75 3.05
C LEU A 518 2.17 -43.03 3.41
N THR A 519 1.80 -43.85 2.42
CA THR A 519 1.10 -45.13 2.67
C THR A 519 1.92 -46.06 3.58
N LYS A 520 3.24 -46.14 3.34
CA LYS A 520 4.16 -46.92 4.19
C LYS A 520 4.37 -46.35 5.60
N ALA A 521 4.19 -45.05 5.80
CA ALA A 521 4.28 -44.45 7.12
C ALA A 521 3.05 -44.85 7.95
N ASP A 522 1.85 -44.74 7.37
CA ASP A 522 0.61 -45.16 8.02
C ASP A 522 0.67 -46.66 8.39
N ASP A 523 1.04 -47.52 7.44
CA ASP A 523 1.11 -48.97 7.70
C ASP A 523 2.14 -49.33 8.80
N ALA A 524 3.22 -48.56 8.95
CA ALA A 524 4.20 -48.76 10.02
C ALA A 524 3.73 -48.25 11.40
N GLU A 525 2.87 -47.23 11.44
CA GLU A 525 2.24 -46.74 12.68
C GLU A 525 1.19 -47.75 13.21
N TYR A 526 0.50 -48.48 12.32
CA TYR A 526 -0.40 -49.57 12.71
C TYR A 526 0.30 -50.86 13.15
N GLU A 527 1.58 -51.08 12.78
CA GLU A 527 2.33 -52.31 13.10
C GLU A 527 3.23 -52.21 14.34
N ALA A 528 3.36 -51.04 14.98
CA ALA A 528 4.23 -50.84 16.15
C ALA A 528 3.60 -51.38 17.46
N PRO A 529 4.14 -52.43 18.11
CA PRO A 529 3.65 -52.86 19.41
C PRO A 529 4.25 -52.01 20.53
N ASN A 530 3.42 -51.59 21.50
CA ASN A 530 3.84 -50.86 22.69
C ASN A 530 5.11 -51.45 23.32
N LYS A 531 6.19 -50.68 23.32
CA LYS A 531 7.38 -50.91 24.15
C LYS A 531 7.82 -49.60 24.78
N ASP A 532 7.42 -49.43 26.03
CA ASP A 532 8.06 -48.50 26.94
C ASP A 532 9.56 -48.82 27.05
N ASN A 533 10.41 -47.83 26.80
CA ASN A 533 11.60 -47.58 27.62
C ASN A 533 12.21 -46.20 27.28
N PRO A 534 12.66 -45.43 28.29
CA PRO A 534 13.18 -44.08 28.08
C PRO A 534 14.67 -44.04 27.73
N ALA A 535 15.14 -42.84 27.40
CA ALA A 535 16.52 -42.38 27.25
C ALA A 535 17.27 -42.78 25.95
N LYS A 536 17.43 -41.78 25.07
CA LYS A 536 18.66 -40.95 25.05
C LYS A 536 18.43 -39.64 24.30
N GLU A 537 18.35 -38.54 25.03
CA GLU A 537 18.51 -37.20 24.46
C GLU A 537 19.97 -37.00 24.02
N GLN A 538 20.19 -36.42 22.84
CA GLN A 538 21.46 -35.82 22.46
C GLN A 538 21.20 -34.46 21.82
N ASP A 539 21.94 -33.47 22.33
CA ASP A 539 21.77 -32.03 22.20
C ASP A 539 21.40 -31.49 20.80
N LEU A 540 20.32 -30.70 20.77
CA LEU A 540 20.06 -29.66 19.76
C LEU A 540 19.71 -28.35 20.50
N PRO A 541 20.32 -27.20 20.16
CA PRO A 541 20.19 -25.98 20.97
C PRO A 541 18.76 -25.45 21.12
N SER A 542 18.41 -25.08 22.36
CA SER A 542 17.09 -24.63 22.80
C SER A 542 16.69 -23.23 22.27
N GLU A 543 16.32 -23.14 20.99
CA GLU A 543 15.77 -21.89 20.42
C GLU A 543 14.66 -22.11 19.36
N VAL A 544 14.09 -23.33 19.28
CA VAL A 544 13.10 -23.72 18.26
C VAL A 544 11.68 -23.97 18.82
N LEU A 545 11.53 -24.08 20.14
CA LEU A 545 10.24 -24.32 20.82
C LEU A 545 9.48 -23.01 21.10
N GLN A 546 8.97 -22.38 20.03
CA GLN A 546 7.84 -21.44 20.09
C GLN A 546 7.24 -21.16 18.71
N LEU A 547 6.51 -22.15 18.18
CA LEU A 547 5.40 -21.90 17.26
C LEU A 547 4.10 -22.05 18.06
N PRO A 548 3.13 -21.13 17.95
CA PRO A 548 1.89 -21.24 18.72
C PRO A 548 1.03 -22.39 18.17
N GLY A 549 0.74 -23.38 19.01
CA GLY A 549 -0.20 -24.47 18.71
C GLY A 549 0.39 -25.88 18.62
N THR A 550 1.13 -26.32 19.65
CA THR A 550 1.34 -27.75 19.92
C THR A 550 1.14 -28.05 21.40
N GLU A 551 -0.13 -28.16 21.81
CA GLU A 551 -0.50 -29.09 22.87
C GLU A 551 -0.86 -30.43 22.22
N GLU A 552 -0.64 -31.52 22.94
CA GLU A 552 -0.57 -32.90 22.42
C GLU A 552 -1.89 -33.37 21.80
N GLN A 553 -1.90 -33.70 20.49
CA GLN A 553 -3.08 -34.26 19.82
C GLN A 553 -2.72 -35.33 18.79
N TYR A 554 -2.85 -36.60 19.20
CA TYR A 554 -2.70 -37.80 18.37
C TYR A 554 -3.67 -37.87 17.15
N GLY A 555 -4.66 -36.97 17.05
CA GLY A 555 -5.63 -36.91 15.94
C GLY A 555 -5.32 -35.89 14.83
N SER A 556 -4.34 -34.99 15.00
CA SER A 556 -4.03 -33.94 14.01
C SER A 556 -3.33 -34.49 12.75
N ASP A 557 -2.58 -35.58 12.91
CA ASP A 557 -1.62 -36.03 11.91
C ASP A 557 -2.25 -36.90 10.79
N ASP A 558 -3.30 -37.68 11.11
CA ASP A 558 -4.09 -38.44 10.14
C ASP A 558 -4.86 -37.51 9.17
N VAL A 559 -5.47 -36.44 9.68
CA VAL A 559 -6.15 -35.43 8.85
C VAL A 559 -5.15 -34.77 7.89
N GLN A 560 -3.93 -34.48 8.34
CA GLN A 560 -2.88 -33.93 7.49
C GLN A 560 -2.42 -34.93 6.42
N THR A 561 -2.23 -36.21 6.76
CA THR A 561 -1.93 -37.27 5.78
C THR A 561 -3.06 -37.40 4.75
N THR A 562 -4.32 -37.38 5.19
CA THR A 562 -5.52 -37.48 4.33
C THR A 562 -5.60 -36.32 3.34
N LEU A 563 -5.40 -35.08 3.79
CA LEU A 563 -5.38 -33.89 2.91
C LEU A 563 -4.20 -33.91 1.93
N LEU A 564 -3.06 -34.44 2.35
CA LEU A 564 -1.87 -34.57 1.52
C LEU A 564 -2.05 -35.63 0.42
N LYS A 565 -2.65 -36.78 0.76
CA LYS A 565 -3.10 -37.80 -0.20
C LYS A 565 -4.10 -37.23 -1.20
N ALA A 566 -5.15 -36.54 -0.76
CA ALA A 566 -6.12 -35.90 -1.66
C ALA A 566 -5.44 -34.93 -2.63
N SER A 567 -4.50 -34.11 -2.13
CA SER A 567 -3.74 -33.16 -2.94
C SER A 567 -2.82 -33.84 -3.98
N LEU A 568 -2.27 -35.02 -3.67
CA LEU A 568 -1.50 -35.82 -4.64
C LEU A 568 -2.38 -36.36 -5.76
N LEU A 569 -3.55 -36.92 -5.44
CA LEU A 569 -4.52 -37.43 -6.43
C LEU A 569 -5.01 -36.30 -7.36
N GLN A 570 -5.36 -35.16 -6.77
CA GLN A 570 -5.76 -33.96 -7.52
C GLN A 570 -4.66 -33.46 -8.48
N VAL A 571 -3.39 -33.54 -8.06
CA VAL A 571 -2.24 -33.24 -8.94
C VAL A 571 -2.11 -34.26 -10.07
N LEU A 572 -2.32 -35.56 -9.84
CA LEU A 572 -2.30 -36.58 -10.91
C LEU A 572 -3.40 -36.34 -11.96
N CYS A 573 -4.62 -36.00 -11.54
CA CYS A 573 -5.69 -35.56 -12.43
C CYS A 573 -5.29 -34.35 -13.29
N LEU A 574 -4.67 -33.34 -12.68
CA LEU A 574 -4.21 -32.15 -13.38
C LEU A 574 -3.06 -32.44 -14.37
N TYR A 575 -2.15 -33.36 -14.05
CA TYR A 575 -1.12 -33.82 -15.00
C TYR A 575 -1.75 -34.42 -16.26
N GLN A 576 -2.80 -35.24 -16.11
CA GLN A 576 -3.48 -35.85 -17.25
C GLN A 576 -4.21 -34.82 -18.14
N ARG A 577 -4.84 -33.81 -17.54
CA ARG A 577 -5.55 -32.77 -18.31
C ARG A 577 -4.59 -31.80 -19.00
N VAL A 578 -3.48 -31.46 -18.35
CA VAL A 578 -2.54 -30.43 -18.82
C VAL A 578 -1.41 -31.02 -19.67
N VAL A 579 -0.75 -32.08 -19.20
CA VAL A 579 0.43 -32.73 -19.82
C VAL A 579 0.23 -34.25 -19.98
N PRO A 580 -0.81 -34.70 -20.73
CA PRO A 580 -1.17 -36.12 -20.87
C PRO A 580 -0.02 -37.00 -21.38
N HIS A 581 0.92 -36.44 -22.15
CA HIS A 581 2.10 -37.15 -22.64
C HIS A 581 2.97 -37.73 -21.50
N LEU A 582 3.05 -37.05 -20.35
CA LEU A 582 3.79 -37.55 -19.18
C LEU A 582 3.10 -38.75 -18.53
N VAL A 583 1.76 -38.78 -18.51
CA VAL A 583 0.97 -39.92 -18.00
C VAL A 583 1.12 -41.11 -18.94
N VAL A 584 0.99 -40.89 -20.25
CA VAL A 584 1.09 -41.94 -21.28
C VAL A 584 2.49 -42.57 -21.29
N GLN A 585 3.55 -41.80 -21.07
CA GLN A 585 4.93 -42.32 -20.99
C GLN A 585 5.24 -43.05 -19.68
N ASN A 586 4.49 -42.82 -18.60
CA ASN A 586 4.77 -43.45 -17.30
C ASN A 586 4.35 -44.93 -17.28
N SER A 587 5.22 -45.82 -16.78
CA SER A 587 4.98 -47.27 -16.72
C SER A 587 4.25 -47.74 -15.46
N PHE A 588 3.94 -46.84 -14.52
CA PHE A 588 3.27 -47.17 -13.27
C PHE A 588 1.82 -47.65 -13.48
N ASP A 589 1.41 -48.61 -12.66
CA ASP A 589 0.05 -49.11 -12.58
C ASP A 589 -0.72 -48.35 -11.49
N PHE A 590 -1.63 -47.47 -11.91
CA PHE A 590 -2.34 -46.56 -11.01
C PHE A 590 -3.35 -47.27 -10.11
N SER A 591 -3.67 -48.53 -10.40
CA SER A 591 -4.44 -49.42 -9.50
C SER A 591 -3.73 -49.62 -8.16
N LYS A 592 -2.40 -49.45 -8.11
CA LYS A 592 -1.61 -49.50 -6.87
C LYS A 592 -1.82 -48.28 -5.96
N LEU A 593 -2.48 -47.22 -6.42
CA LEU A 593 -2.94 -46.13 -5.56
C LEU A 593 -4.19 -46.53 -4.75
N LEU A 594 -4.93 -47.54 -5.22
CA LEU A 594 -6.11 -48.09 -4.55
C LEU A 594 -5.71 -49.11 -3.46
N LYS A 595 -4.64 -49.88 -3.70
CA LYS A 595 -4.05 -50.82 -2.73
C LYS A 595 -3.45 -50.05 -1.55
N GLY A 596 -4.12 -50.11 -0.40
CA GLY A 596 -3.81 -49.32 0.81
C GLY A 596 -4.99 -48.49 1.30
N ILE A 597 -5.95 -48.18 0.42
CA ILE A 597 -7.24 -47.52 0.77
C ILE A 597 -8.37 -48.55 0.77
N VAL A 598 -8.34 -49.50 -0.16
CA VAL A 598 -9.18 -50.71 -0.15
C VAL A 598 -8.30 -51.92 0.14
N ASN A 599 -8.66 -52.72 1.14
CA ASN A 599 -7.97 -53.98 1.47
C ASN A 599 -8.76 -55.17 0.91
N GLU A 600 -8.09 -56.31 0.73
CA GLU A 600 -8.67 -57.52 0.11
C GLU A 600 -9.72 -58.23 1.00
N LYS A 601 -10.11 -57.62 2.13
CA LYS A 601 -11.21 -58.04 3.03
C LYS A 601 -12.38 -57.04 3.10
N GLY A 602 -12.32 -55.92 2.37
CA GLY A 602 -13.33 -54.86 2.38
C GLY A 602 -12.73 -53.45 2.36
N MET A 603 -13.60 -52.44 2.31
CA MET A 603 -13.21 -51.06 2.62
C MET A 603 -12.60 -51.01 4.03
N ARG A 604 -11.54 -50.21 4.25
CA ARG A 604 -11.24 -49.76 5.63
C ARG A 604 -12.50 -49.06 6.16
N GLU A 605 -12.82 -49.23 7.44
CA GLU A 605 -13.93 -48.52 8.07
C GLU A 605 -13.75 -47.02 7.83
N GLU A 606 -14.69 -46.46 7.06
CA GLU A 606 -14.76 -45.07 6.59
C GLU A 606 -13.47 -44.45 6.00
N VAL A 607 -13.10 -44.89 4.78
CA VAL A 607 -12.24 -44.07 3.90
C VAL A 607 -12.81 -42.65 3.81
N PRO A 608 -12.06 -41.58 4.16
CA PRO A 608 -12.58 -40.22 4.17
C PRO A 608 -13.25 -39.81 2.84
N PRO A 609 -14.44 -39.18 2.84
CA PRO A 609 -15.19 -38.86 1.60
C PRO A 609 -14.39 -38.05 0.58
N VAL A 610 -13.48 -37.18 1.04
CA VAL A 610 -12.57 -36.40 0.18
C VAL A 610 -11.63 -37.31 -0.62
N LEU A 611 -11.12 -38.38 -0.02
CA LEU A 611 -10.28 -39.37 -0.72
C LEU A 611 -11.11 -40.22 -1.67
N GLN A 612 -12.33 -40.63 -1.28
CA GLN A 612 -13.23 -41.36 -2.19
C GLN A 612 -13.51 -40.56 -3.45
N TYR A 613 -13.85 -39.27 -3.30
CA TYR A 613 -14.10 -38.36 -4.42
C TYR A 613 -12.87 -38.22 -5.35
N GLU A 614 -11.68 -37.91 -4.80
CA GLU A 614 -10.48 -37.75 -5.63
C GLU A 614 -10.03 -39.08 -6.28
N ILE A 615 -10.27 -40.23 -5.65
CA ILE A 615 -10.05 -41.55 -6.27
C ILE A 615 -10.97 -41.76 -7.48
N LEU A 616 -12.26 -41.40 -7.36
CA LEU A 616 -13.20 -41.47 -8.48
C LEU A 616 -12.78 -40.50 -9.61
N GLN A 617 -12.33 -39.29 -9.28
CA GLN A 617 -11.77 -38.37 -10.29
C GLN A 617 -10.54 -38.97 -10.99
N VAL A 618 -9.62 -39.60 -10.25
CA VAL A 618 -8.45 -40.30 -10.79
C VAL A 618 -8.85 -41.43 -11.74
N ALA A 619 -9.86 -42.22 -11.40
CA ALA A 619 -10.39 -43.29 -12.24
C ALA A 619 -11.11 -42.79 -13.51
N LEU A 620 -11.81 -41.65 -13.43
CA LEU A 620 -12.52 -41.03 -14.56
C LEU A 620 -11.58 -40.29 -15.53
N VAL A 621 -10.51 -39.67 -15.01
CA VAL A 621 -9.63 -38.79 -15.81
C VAL A 621 -8.47 -39.54 -16.45
N LEU A 622 -7.90 -40.56 -15.79
CA LEU A 622 -6.72 -41.28 -16.31
C LEU A 622 -7.08 -42.30 -17.41
N PRO A 623 -6.15 -42.59 -18.36
CA PRO A 623 -6.40 -43.57 -19.41
C PRO A 623 -6.59 -44.99 -18.85
N ALA A 624 -7.63 -45.69 -19.30
CA ALA A 624 -7.98 -47.05 -18.84
C ALA A 624 -6.82 -48.08 -18.92
N ASN A 625 -5.90 -47.93 -19.90
CA ASN A 625 -4.74 -48.82 -20.05
C ASN A 625 -3.66 -48.68 -18.95
N LYS A 626 -3.77 -47.66 -18.08
CA LYS A 626 -2.92 -47.44 -16.90
C LYS A 626 -3.36 -48.21 -15.65
N PHE A 627 -4.43 -48.99 -15.79
CA PHE A 627 -5.05 -49.75 -14.73
C PHE A 627 -4.97 -51.25 -15.00
N SER A 628 -4.28 -52.01 -14.16
CA SER A 628 -4.10 -53.46 -14.31
C SER A 628 -5.40 -54.27 -14.27
N TRP A 629 -6.39 -53.86 -13.47
CA TRP A 629 -7.75 -54.43 -13.48
C TRP A 629 -8.43 -54.35 -14.86
N PHE A 630 -8.12 -53.35 -15.68
CA PHE A 630 -8.60 -53.25 -17.07
C PHE A 630 -7.85 -54.20 -18.03
N LYS A 631 -6.59 -54.54 -17.73
CA LYS A 631 -5.80 -55.52 -18.52
C LYS A 631 -6.30 -56.96 -18.32
N VAL A 632 -6.88 -57.27 -17.16
CA VAL A 632 -7.47 -58.60 -16.88
C VAL A 632 -8.67 -58.88 -17.78
N GLN A 633 -9.49 -57.86 -18.09
CA GLN A 633 -10.68 -58.04 -18.94
C GLN A 633 -10.38 -58.33 -20.42
N VAL A 634 -9.20 -57.97 -20.93
CA VAL A 634 -8.84 -58.23 -22.35
C VAL A 634 -8.32 -59.67 -22.56
N CYS A 635 -7.78 -60.32 -21.53
CA CYS A 635 -7.41 -61.74 -21.59
C CYS A 635 -8.60 -62.69 -21.32
N LEU A 636 -9.70 -62.19 -20.78
CA LEU A 636 -10.93 -62.96 -20.53
C LEU A 636 -12.01 -62.61 -21.55
N VAL A 637 -11.78 -63.01 -22.81
CA VAL A 637 -12.86 -63.14 -23.81
C VAL A 637 -13.69 -64.39 -23.50
N SER A 638 -14.41 -64.34 -22.38
CA SER A 638 -15.75 -64.93 -22.17
C SER A 638 -16.16 -64.69 -20.71
N SER A 639 -17.35 -64.14 -20.51
CA SER A 639 -18.08 -64.11 -19.23
C SER A 639 -17.45 -63.31 -18.06
N ILE A 640 -17.73 -62.00 -18.02
CA ILE A 640 -18.47 -61.33 -16.93
C ILE A 640 -18.59 -59.83 -17.26
N VAL A 641 -19.83 -59.32 -17.27
CA VAL A 641 -20.15 -57.92 -17.60
C VAL A 641 -19.84 -57.00 -16.41
N LEU A 642 -19.30 -55.82 -16.70
CA LEU A 642 -18.92 -54.78 -15.75
C LEU A 642 -20.16 -54.18 -15.03
N PHE A 643 -20.32 -54.45 -13.73
CA PHE A 643 -21.50 -54.02 -12.95
C PHE A 643 -21.23 -52.77 -12.08
N VAL A 644 -20.74 -51.66 -12.68
CA VAL A 644 -20.62 -50.34 -12.01
C VAL A 644 -20.85 -49.17 -12.99
N TYR A 645 -21.82 -49.28 -13.93
CA TYR A 645 -22.05 -48.22 -14.92
C TYR A 645 -23.50 -48.10 -15.43
N THR A 646 -24.50 -48.15 -14.52
CA THR A 646 -25.92 -47.99 -14.90
C THR A 646 -26.81 -47.17 -13.97
N GLU A 647 -26.41 -46.79 -12.75
CA GLU A 647 -27.20 -45.86 -11.91
C GLU A 647 -26.33 -44.72 -11.36
N GLY A 648 -26.76 -43.48 -11.61
CA GLY A 648 -26.04 -42.27 -11.17
C GLY A 648 -26.23 -41.03 -12.05
N ILE A 649 -26.60 -41.19 -13.33
CA ILE A 649 -26.88 -40.06 -14.25
C ILE A 649 -28.38 -40.01 -14.57
N SER A 650 -29.22 -39.77 -13.55
CA SER A 650 -30.64 -39.39 -13.72
C SER A 650 -31.26 -38.84 -12.42
N ALA A 651 -30.66 -37.81 -11.81
CA ALA A 651 -31.21 -37.21 -10.58
C ALA A 651 -30.92 -35.70 -10.41
N PHE A 652 -30.95 -34.91 -11.50
CA PHE A 652 -31.01 -33.44 -11.39
C PHE A 652 -31.73 -32.80 -12.60
N THR A 653 -33.04 -33.07 -12.72
CA THR A 653 -33.92 -32.29 -13.60
C THR A 653 -35.23 -32.02 -12.89
N THR A 654 -35.34 -30.84 -12.29
CA THR A 654 -36.57 -30.35 -11.67
C THR A 654 -37.56 -29.90 -12.74
N THR A 655 -38.70 -30.58 -12.91
CA THR A 655 -39.91 -29.94 -13.48
C THR A 655 -41.19 -30.66 -13.08
N LEU A 656 -42.23 -29.87 -12.82
CA LEU A 656 -43.50 -30.27 -12.24
C LEU A 656 -44.36 -31.17 -13.15
N LEU A 657 -45.10 -32.10 -12.54
CA LEU A 657 -46.31 -32.71 -13.11
C LEU A 657 -47.41 -31.64 -13.31
N PRO A 658 -48.36 -31.90 -14.22
CA PRO A 658 -49.70 -32.21 -13.69
C PRO A 658 -50.31 -33.48 -14.30
N CYS A 659 -51.13 -34.17 -13.50
CA CYS A 659 -51.93 -35.33 -13.91
C CYS A 659 -53.09 -34.94 -14.84
N PRO A 660 -53.52 -35.87 -15.69
CA PRO A 660 -54.86 -36.46 -15.58
C PRO A 660 -54.73 -37.98 -15.35
N GLY A 661 -55.67 -38.70 -14.75
CA GLY A 661 -57.06 -38.42 -14.39
C GLY A 661 -57.84 -39.75 -14.47
N VAL A 662 -58.93 -39.87 -13.69
CA VAL A 662 -59.65 -41.13 -13.32
C VAL A 662 -58.98 -41.88 -12.17
#